data_AF-A0A1G5FE45-F1
#
_entry.id   AF-A0A1G5FE45-F1
#
_cell.length_a   1.000
_cell.length_b   1.000
_cell.length_c   1.000
_cell.angle_alpha   90.00
_cell.angle_beta   90.00
_cell.angle_gamma   90.00
#
_symmetry.space_group_name_H-M   'P 1'
#
loop_
_entity.id
_entity.type
_entity.pdbx_description
1 polymer ?
#
loop_
_entity_poly.entity_id
_entity_poly.type
_entity_poly.pdbx_seq_one_letter_code
_entity_poly.pdbx_strand_id
1 'polypeptide(L)'
;MNRSSIALEMRRKYFVPLLILVIALLPGCAALGDADPDRGATTVRQDVFGDNFTAVKYLDQGWSPADSLWFYTITQGSDMMPYDFFLALEQVGKPEPFRSNENMNRYRYLPQKTTSGNPDGLPVGFVKDTYQGKEYVGLTCSACHTGQVNYKGKGIRIDGGPASADMETFMADLVRALIATLENEEVRNRFVKNVLARGNYTAETEVLADLRKFRERLASYITINYSSLHYGYARLDAFGRIYNRVLEHVINVRELKELLRDPRVMGDRAMTEEQIESITSETGNVLSGAERDKVVEKLVKTLNENNGWEALGRLRKKLFNPPDAPVSYPFLWDTPQHDYVQWNGLTENAGLKAIARNAGEAIGVFATLDWTEKKGFSLSSFINGQGLYGPHISYYSSVNVNNLRLIESRLLSLQSPLWPEDILPPIDAARLANGRSLFNKHCVSCHARIQRDDPDRRVVAQMSRASTVGTDPQMAENSVDYQGFSGILRNQYVGVSVGDILLDRRAPVSALLTKATIGVVATPDQDKWFFRRWFDWIYNLAAGFRHNEIKPSIKHGDYDPDTTANPVASLKAYKARPLNGIWATAPYLHNGSVPTLYDLLLPKKRPGDPQDGEYRPDEFEVGSREFDPVKVGLKSSGYGGFIFKTDISGNSNAGHDYGVKRTADESNGPVDQKIKEQCMDETIKDELLDKSIRDKCLSPMSREERLDLLEYLKTL
;
A
#
# COMPACT_ATOMS: atom_id res chain seq x y z
N MET A 1 27.42 59.90 -37.43
CA MET A 1 26.64 58.76 -36.91
C MET A 1 27.24 57.49 -37.49
N ASN A 2 27.85 56.67 -36.64
CA ASN A 2 28.80 55.63 -37.05
C ASN A 2 28.08 54.30 -37.32
N ARG A 3 28.25 53.72 -38.52
CA ARG A 3 27.60 52.46 -38.94
C ARG A 3 27.94 51.25 -38.05
N SER A 4 28.96 51.37 -37.19
CA SER A 4 29.40 50.34 -36.26
C SER A 4 28.53 50.19 -35.01
N SER A 5 27.80 51.24 -34.56
CA SER A 5 26.98 51.12 -33.34
C SER A 5 25.63 50.43 -33.60
N ILE A 6 25.08 50.57 -34.81
CA ILE A 6 23.80 49.95 -35.21
C ILE A 6 23.94 48.42 -35.38
N ALA A 7 25.11 47.95 -35.82
CA ALA A 7 25.37 46.52 -35.98
C ALA A 7 25.51 45.77 -34.64
N LEU A 8 25.98 46.43 -33.58
CA LEU A 8 26.15 45.83 -32.26
C LEU A 8 24.83 45.78 -31.47
N GLU A 9 23.97 46.79 -31.62
CA GLU A 9 22.63 46.80 -31.02
C GLU A 9 21.68 45.79 -31.67
N MET A 10 21.75 45.61 -33.00
CA MET A 10 20.93 44.61 -33.69
C MET A 10 21.37 43.17 -33.41
N ARG A 11 22.67 42.91 -33.20
CA ARG A 11 23.12 41.59 -32.72
C ARG A 11 22.57 41.28 -31.33
N ARG A 12 22.52 42.25 -30.41
CA ARG A 12 22.00 42.01 -29.05
C ARG A 12 20.47 41.89 -28.98
N LYS A 13 19.72 42.60 -29.83
CA LYS A 13 18.25 42.54 -29.87
C LYS A 13 17.68 41.28 -30.55
N TYR A 14 18.43 40.65 -31.45
CA TYR A 14 17.93 39.48 -32.21
C TYR A 14 18.69 38.17 -31.95
N PHE A 15 19.96 38.17 -31.49
CA PHE A 15 20.62 36.90 -31.12
C PHE A 15 20.25 36.38 -29.73
N VAL A 16 19.95 37.26 -28.76
CA VAL A 16 19.58 36.81 -27.40
C VAL A 16 18.19 36.13 -27.38
N PRO A 17 17.16 36.64 -28.07
CA PRO A 17 15.89 35.91 -28.17
C PRO A 17 16.02 34.64 -29.01
N LEU A 18 16.85 34.61 -30.06
CA LEU A 18 17.04 33.43 -30.91
C LEU A 18 17.80 32.30 -30.19
N LEU A 19 18.78 32.64 -29.32
CA LEU A 19 19.46 31.64 -28.49
C LEU A 19 18.53 31.11 -27.39
N ILE A 20 17.67 31.95 -26.81
CA ILE A 20 16.62 31.52 -25.87
C ILE A 20 15.54 30.69 -26.58
N LEU A 21 15.21 31.00 -27.84
CA LEU A 21 14.28 30.23 -28.66
C LEU A 21 14.88 28.89 -29.09
N VAL A 22 16.18 28.81 -29.40
CA VAL A 22 16.87 27.55 -29.76
C VAL A 22 17.16 26.69 -28.52
N ILE A 23 17.37 27.29 -27.35
CA ILE A 23 17.41 26.56 -26.07
C ILE A 23 15.99 26.12 -25.63
N ALA A 24 14.94 26.84 -26.04
CA ALA A 24 13.54 26.44 -25.84
C ALA A 24 12.99 25.48 -26.93
N LEU A 25 13.67 25.39 -28.09
CA LEU A 25 13.37 24.51 -29.22
C LEU A 25 14.40 23.38 -29.38
N LEU A 26 15.15 23.07 -28.34
CA LEU A 26 15.57 21.69 -28.09
C LEU A 26 14.41 21.02 -27.33
N PRO A 27 13.37 20.49 -28.00
CA PRO A 27 12.57 19.48 -27.35
C PRO A 27 13.52 18.34 -26.98
N GLY A 28 13.39 17.84 -25.76
CA GLY A 28 14.33 16.93 -25.13
C GLY A 28 14.83 15.82 -26.07
N CYS A 29 16.12 15.84 -26.38
CA CYS A 29 16.85 14.60 -26.65
C CYS A 29 17.17 13.83 -25.34
N ALA A 30 16.74 14.35 -24.18
CA ALA A 30 16.69 13.62 -22.92
C ALA A 30 15.24 13.18 -22.67
N ALA A 31 15.01 11.86 -22.73
CA ALA A 31 13.74 11.15 -22.60
C ALA A 31 12.81 11.18 -23.83
N LEU A 32 13.21 10.47 -24.89
CA LEU A 32 12.23 9.60 -25.53
C LEU A 32 11.72 8.66 -24.44
N GLY A 33 10.52 8.93 -23.91
CA GLY A 33 9.91 8.07 -22.89
C GLY A 33 9.85 6.64 -23.41
N ASP A 34 10.16 5.68 -22.54
CA ASP A 34 10.08 4.27 -22.88
C ASP A 34 8.67 3.95 -23.38
N ALA A 35 8.58 3.29 -24.52
CA ALA A 35 7.33 2.98 -25.20
C ALA A 35 7.40 1.59 -25.85
N ASP A 36 8.18 0.67 -25.27
CA ASP A 36 8.19 -0.73 -25.70
C ASP A 36 6.74 -1.24 -25.82
N PRO A 37 6.34 -1.78 -26.98
CA PRO A 37 4.93 -2.11 -27.25
C PRO A 37 4.38 -3.22 -26.34
N ASP A 38 5.26 -4.08 -25.82
CA ASP A 38 4.91 -5.13 -24.86
C ASP A 38 5.05 -4.65 -23.41
N ARG A 39 5.36 -3.37 -23.20
CA ARG A 39 5.62 -2.74 -21.89
C ARG A 39 6.66 -3.53 -21.08
N GLY A 40 7.66 -4.06 -21.77
CA GLY A 40 8.73 -4.84 -21.14
C GLY A 40 8.28 -6.17 -20.55
N ALA A 41 7.06 -6.66 -20.81
CA ALA A 41 6.59 -7.91 -20.21
C ALA A 41 7.40 -9.13 -20.66
N THR A 42 7.67 -10.05 -19.73
CA THR A 42 8.20 -11.39 -20.05
C THR A 42 7.11 -12.46 -19.93
N THR A 43 7.42 -13.68 -20.37
CA THR A 43 6.54 -14.86 -20.33
C THR A 43 7.04 -15.88 -19.32
N VAL A 44 6.15 -16.78 -18.89
CA VAL A 44 6.48 -17.87 -17.96
C VAL A 44 5.99 -19.18 -18.58
N ARG A 45 6.92 -20.10 -18.87
CA ARG A 45 6.57 -21.40 -19.49
C ARG A 45 5.90 -22.36 -18.51
N GLN A 46 6.39 -22.37 -17.26
CA GLN A 46 5.81 -23.08 -16.13
C GLN A 46 6.45 -22.54 -14.86
N ASP A 47 5.67 -22.22 -13.83
CA ASP A 47 6.22 -21.81 -12.54
C ASP A 47 5.90 -22.79 -11.39
N VAL A 48 6.31 -22.40 -10.18
CA VAL A 48 6.19 -23.18 -8.94
C VAL A 48 4.76 -23.59 -8.58
N PHE A 49 3.74 -22.95 -9.16
CA PHE A 49 2.33 -23.28 -8.95
C PHE A 49 1.68 -23.94 -10.17
N GLY A 50 2.45 -24.15 -11.23
CA GLY A 50 1.98 -24.73 -12.49
C GLY A 50 1.36 -23.71 -13.46
N ASP A 51 1.40 -22.41 -13.15
CA ASP A 51 0.91 -21.38 -14.05
C ASP A 51 1.79 -21.31 -15.30
N ASN A 52 1.19 -20.99 -16.44
CA ASN A 52 1.92 -20.76 -17.68
C ASN A 52 1.22 -19.72 -18.55
N PHE A 53 2.01 -18.90 -19.23
CA PHE A 53 1.53 -17.99 -20.25
C PHE A 53 2.62 -17.67 -21.27
N THR A 54 2.25 -17.72 -22.55
CA THR A 54 3.16 -17.50 -23.69
C THR A 54 3.02 -16.11 -24.30
N ALA A 55 2.07 -15.31 -23.83
CA ALA A 55 1.89 -13.92 -24.21
C ALA A 55 1.28 -13.12 -23.06
N VAL A 56 1.58 -11.82 -23.01
CA VAL A 56 0.93 -10.87 -22.11
C VAL A 56 0.08 -9.91 -22.93
N LYS A 57 -1.18 -9.73 -22.51
CA LYS A 57 -2.15 -8.83 -23.11
C LYS A 57 -2.45 -7.71 -22.13
N TYR A 58 -2.54 -6.51 -22.68
CA TYR A 58 -2.91 -5.30 -21.95
C TYR A 58 -4.30 -4.87 -22.40
N LEU A 59 -5.14 -4.48 -21.46
CA LEU A 59 -6.47 -4.00 -21.72
C LEU A 59 -6.46 -2.51 -22.02
N ASP A 60 -7.49 -2.01 -22.71
CA ASP A 60 -7.67 -0.57 -22.86
C ASP A 60 -8.17 0.03 -21.54
N GLN A 61 -7.24 0.60 -20.79
CA GLN A 61 -7.49 1.32 -19.53
C GLN A 61 -7.26 2.83 -19.66
N GLY A 62 -7.26 3.36 -20.89
CA GLY A 62 -6.97 4.77 -21.15
C GLY A 62 -5.48 5.15 -21.12
N TRP A 63 -4.59 4.18 -20.89
CA TRP A 63 -3.13 4.38 -20.83
C TRP A 63 -2.43 3.82 -22.06
N SER A 64 -1.52 4.63 -22.62
CA SER A 64 -0.59 4.17 -23.65
C SER A 64 0.50 3.26 -23.04
N PRO A 65 1.26 2.51 -23.87
CA PRO A 65 2.44 1.78 -23.39
C PRO A 65 3.41 2.65 -22.59
N ALA A 66 3.59 3.91 -23.00
CA ALA A 66 4.47 4.84 -22.31
C ALA A 66 3.94 5.27 -20.94
N ASP A 67 2.62 5.43 -20.78
CA ASP A 67 2.01 5.74 -19.48
C ASP A 67 2.20 4.59 -18.49
N SER A 68 1.94 3.34 -18.93
CA SER A 68 2.16 2.15 -18.09
C SER A 68 3.63 2.01 -17.69
N LEU A 69 4.55 2.09 -18.65
CA LEU A 69 6.00 1.98 -18.40
C LEU A 69 6.49 3.07 -17.45
N TRP A 70 6.05 4.32 -17.66
CA TRP A 70 6.36 5.42 -16.76
C TRP A 70 5.86 5.15 -15.33
N PHE A 71 4.62 4.65 -15.18
CA PHE A 71 4.08 4.31 -13.86
C PHE A 71 4.85 3.15 -13.19
N TYR A 72 5.32 2.19 -13.98
CA TYR A 72 6.12 1.07 -13.48
C TYR A 72 7.49 1.51 -12.96
N THR A 73 8.08 2.55 -13.56
CA THR A 73 9.46 2.94 -13.31
C THR A 73 9.65 4.27 -12.58
N ILE A 74 8.58 5.03 -12.31
CA ILE A 74 8.72 6.32 -11.63
C ILE A 74 9.10 6.16 -10.15
N THR A 75 10.20 6.80 -9.77
CA THR A 75 10.71 6.75 -8.39
C THR A 75 9.84 7.52 -7.41
N GLN A 76 9.77 7.03 -6.17
CA GLN A 76 8.94 7.60 -5.11
C GLN A 76 9.75 7.96 -3.86
N GLY A 77 11.06 7.67 -3.85
CA GLY A 77 11.94 7.87 -2.71
C GLY A 77 12.16 6.62 -1.88
N SER A 78 11.87 5.43 -2.40
CA SER A 78 12.11 4.18 -1.67
C SER A 78 13.59 3.78 -1.79
N ASP A 79 14.24 3.47 -0.67
CA ASP A 79 15.65 3.10 -0.61
C ASP A 79 15.89 1.81 0.20
N MET A 80 15.22 0.73 -0.23
CA MET A 80 15.24 -0.58 0.44
C MET A 80 16.67 -1.09 0.68
N MET A 81 17.53 -1.06 -0.35
CA MET A 81 18.94 -1.46 -0.24
C MET A 81 19.79 -0.86 -1.38
N PRO A 82 21.13 -0.87 -1.31
CA PRO A 82 21.99 -0.37 -2.38
C PRO A 82 21.68 -1.07 -3.70
N TYR A 83 21.62 -0.29 -4.78
CA TYR A 83 21.21 -0.81 -6.09
C TYR A 83 22.11 -1.95 -6.56
N ASP A 84 23.43 -1.75 -6.44
CA ASP A 84 24.44 -2.72 -6.85
C ASP A 84 24.38 -4.02 -6.05
N PHE A 85 23.96 -3.95 -4.79
CA PHE A 85 23.79 -5.14 -3.97
C PHE A 85 22.64 -5.98 -4.50
N PHE A 86 21.49 -5.38 -4.80
CA PHE A 86 20.35 -6.12 -5.32
C PHE A 86 20.64 -6.77 -6.68
N LEU A 87 21.47 -6.13 -7.50
CA LEU A 87 21.88 -6.68 -8.79
C LEU A 87 22.90 -7.82 -8.67
N ALA A 88 23.75 -7.81 -7.64
CA ALA A 88 24.81 -8.80 -7.42
C ALA A 88 24.44 -9.93 -6.44
N LEU A 89 23.39 -9.76 -5.64
CA LEU A 89 23.00 -10.72 -4.61
C LEU A 89 22.59 -12.06 -5.22
N GLU A 90 23.20 -13.13 -4.72
CA GLU A 90 22.87 -14.52 -5.10
C GLU A 90 21.70 -15.05 -4.26
N GLN A 91 21.00 -16.05 -4.78
CA GLN A 91 20.03 -16.80 -3.99
C GLN A 91 20.74 -17.68 -2.94
N VAL A 92 20.03 -18.04 -1.86
CA VAL A 92 20.60 -18.93 -0.84
C VAL A 92 20.90 -20.30 -1.46
N GLY A 93 22.17 -20.72 -1.40
CA GLY A 93 22.64 -22.01 -1.90
C GLY A 93 22.68 -22.14 -3.43
N LYS A 94 22.52 -21.03 -4.17
CA LYS A 94 22.36 -20.99 -5.62
C LYS A 94 23.08 -19.77 -6.22
N PRO A 95 23.96 -19.93 -7.23
CA PRO A 95 24.69 -18.80 -7.82
C PRO A 95 23.81 -17.87 -8.66
N GLU A 96 22.56 -18.24 -8.96
CA GLU A 96 21.62 -17.42 -9.69
C GLU A 96 21.28 -16.12 -8.92
N PRO A 97 21.14 -14.97 -9.61
CA PRO A 97 20.77 -13.72 -8.95
C PRO A 97 19.43 -13.82 -8.22
N PHE A 98 19.35 -13.18 -7.06
CA PHE A 98 18.12 -13.04 -6.29
C PHE A 98 17.03 -12.34 -7.11
N ARG A 99 17.40 -11.31 -7.88
CA ARG A 99 16.48 -10.59 -8.77
C ARG A 99 16.04 -11.34 -10.04
N SER A 100 16.47 -12.60 -10.24
CA SER A 100 16.16 -13.34 -11.46
C SER A 100 14.65 -13.42 -11.70
N ASN A 101 14.22 -13.41 -12.97
CA ASN A 101 12.80 -13.42 -13.32
C ASN A 101 12.04 -14.60 -12.71
N GLU A 102 12.67 -15.77 -12.62
CA GLU A 102 12.09 -16.95 -11.98
C GLU A 102 11.86 -16.73 -10.47
N ASN A 103 12.87 -16.23 -9.75
CA ASN A 103 12.76 -15.98 -8.32
C ASN A 103 11.75 -14.85 -8.02
N MET A 104 11.75 -13.78 -8.81
CA MET A 104 10.78 -12.69 -8.64
C MET A 104 9.34 -13.15 -8.94
N ASN A 105 9.15 -14.01 -9.94
CA ASN A 105 7.84 -14.60 -10.25
C ASN A 105 7.33 -15.53 -9.14
N ARG A 106 8.21 -16.18 -8.37
CA ARG A 106 7.82 -16.99 -7.19
C ARG A 106 7.10 -16.16 -6.13
N TYR A 107 7.50 -14.90 -5.94
CA TYR A 107 6.82 -13.95 -5.05
C TYR A 107 5.70 -13.17 -5.74
N ARG A 108 5.35 -13.54 -6.98
CA ARG A 108 4.35 -12.88 -7.84
C ARG A 108 4.63 -11.43 -8.20
N TYR A 109 5.87 -10.99 -8.05
CA TYR A 109 6.31 -9.77 -8.73
C TYR A 109 6.43 -10.04 -10.23
N LEU A 110 6.01 -9.06 -11.02
CA LEU A 110 5.81 -9.23 -12.46
C LEU A 110 7.14 -9.01 -13.19
N PRO A 111 7.79 -10.06 -13.74
CA PRO A 111 9.12 -9.88 -14.29
C PRO A 111 9.09 -9.15 -15.64
N GLN A 112 10.21 -8.50 -15.98
CA GLN A 112 10.35 -7.72 -17.21
C GLN A 112 11.59 -8.14 -18.02
N LYS A 113 11.55 -7.86 -19.33
CA LYS A 113 12.74 -7.77 -20.19
C LYS A 113 13.35 -6.38 -20.06
N THR A 114 14.59 -6.22 -20.51
CA THR A 114 15.26 -4.92 -20.55
C THR A 114 14.54 -3.99 -21.53
N THR A 115 14.37 -2.74 -21.13
CA THR A 115 13.84 -1.65 -21.97
C THR A 115 14.68 -0.39 -21.77
N SER A 116 14.37 0.72 -22.47
CA SER A 116 15.14 1.96 -22.30
C SER A 116 14.94 2.60 -20.92
N GLY A 117 13.75 2.45 -20.32
CA GLY A 117 13.44 2.91 -18.96
C GLY A 117 13.79 1.91 -17.86
N ASN A 118 14.04 0.64 -18.22
CA ASN A 118 14.41 -0.43 -17.29
C ASN A 118 15.56 -1.27 -17.87
N PRO A 119 16.79 -0.72 -17.90
CA PRO A 119 17.93 -1.35 -18.57
C PRO A 119 18.42 -2.65 -17.89
N ASP A 120 18.14 -2.81 -16.59
CA ASP A 120 18.53 -4.01 -15.82
C ASP A 120 17.42 -5.08 -15.78
N GLY A 121 16.25 -4.81 -16.37
CA GLY A 121 15.11 -5.75 -16.42
C GLY A 121 14.53 -6.06 -15.05
N LEU A 122 14.42 -5.05 -14.18
CA LEU A 122 13.81 -5.17 -12.85
C LEU A 122 12.32 -5.53 -12.98
N PRO A 123 11.73 -6.28 -12.04
CA PRO A 123 10.29 -6.53 -12.07
C PRO A 123 9.50 -5.23 -11.89
N VAL A 124 8.24 -5.22 -12.34
CA VAL A 124 7.35 -4.05 -12.25
C VAL A 124 7.34 -3.51 -10.81
N GLY A 125 7.63 -2.21 -10.69
CA GLY A 125 7.65 -1.50 -9.42
C GLY A 125 8.94 -1.59 -8.63
N PHE A 126 9.97 -2.25 -9.16
CA PHE A 126 11.33 -2.18 -8.63
C PHE A 126 12.12 -1.21 -9.49
N VAL A 127 12.66 -0.16 -8.86
CA VAL A 127 13.30 0.94 -9.58
C VAL A 127 14.63 1.29 -8.96
N LYS A 128 15.53 1.82 -9.80
CA LYS A 128 16.71 2.52 -9.32
C LYS A 128 16.30 3.89 -8.81
N ASP A 129 16.57 4.17 -7.55
CA ASP A 129 16.34 5.48 -6.91
C ASP A 129 17.68 6.10 -6.49
N THR A 130 17.70 7.41 -6.28
CA THR A 130 18.89 8.14 -5.82
C THR A 130 18.53 9.01 -4.63
N TYR A 131 19.34 8.90 -3.57
CA TYR A 131 19.20 9.77 -2.40
C TYR A 131 20.57 10.12 -1.82
N GLN A 132 20.80 11.41 -1.58
CA GLN A 132 22.08 11.95 -1.08
C GLN A 132 23.31 11.48 -1.90
N GLY A 133 23.15 11.37 -3.22
CA GLY A 133 24.21 10.94 -4.14
C GLY A 133 24.52 9.44 -4.13
N LYS A 134 23.74 8.62 -3.42
CA LYS A 134 23.83 7.16 -3.44
C LYS A 134 22.67 6.53 -4.20
N GLU A 135 22.92 5.36 -4.79
CA GLU A 135 21.95 4.65 -5.62
C GLU A 135 21.36 3.45 -4.86
N TYR A 136 20.04 3.34 -4.89
CA TYR A 136 19.28 2.31 -4.19
C TYR A 136 18.33 1.60 -5.14
N VAL A 137 17.94 0.36 -4.80
CA VAL A 137 16.70 -0.21 -5.32
C VAL A 137 15.56 0.16 -4.38
N GLY A 138 14.45 0.60 -4.97
CA GLY A 138 13.24 0.99 -4.26
C GLY A 138 12.00 0.28 -4.81
N LEU A 139 10.98 0.16 -3.97
CA LEU A 139 9.63 -0.25 -4.37
C LEU A 139 8.79 0.97 -4.70
N THR A 140 7.96 0.86 -5.73
CA THR A 140 6.97 1.88 -6.11
C THR A 140 5.55 1.33 -5.95
N CYS A 141 4.54 2.19 -6.05
CA CYS A 141 3.13 1.80 -6.04
C CYS A 141 2.84 0.61 -6.96
N SER A 142 3.47 0.55 -8.14
CA SER A 142 3.20 -0.51 -9.13
C SER A 142 3.63 -1.91 -8.69
N ALA A 143 4.51 -2.05 -7.68
CA ALA A 143 4.88 -3.36 -7.12
C ALA A 143 3.68 -4.04 -6.40
N CYS A 144 2.77 -3.23 -5.84
CA CYS A 144 1.57 -3.67 -5.13
C CYS A 144 0.28 -3.43 -5.94
N HIS A 145 0.30 -2.45 -6.85
CA HIS A 145 -0.85 -1.96 -7.60
C HIS A 145 -0.68 -2.14 -9.11
N THR A 146 -0.08 -3.25 -9.52
CA THR A 146 -0.21 -3.75 -10.89
C THR A 146 -0.44 -5.25 -10.82
N GLY A 147 -1.57 -5.69 -11.37
CA GLY A 147 -2.05 -7.05 -11.25
C GLY A 147 -1.90 -7.83 -12.55
N GLN A 148 -1.91 -9.16 -12.46
CA GLN A 148 -2.03 -10.02 -13.62
C GLN A 148 -2.87 -11.25 -13.28
N VAL A 149 -3.76 -11.62 -14.19
CA VAL A 149 -4.44 -12.92 -14.18
C VAL A 149 -4.03 -13.70 -15.43
N ASN A 150 -4.12 -15.02 -15.41
CA ASN A 150 -3.80 -15.89 -16.54
C ASN A 150 -5.03 -16.66 -16.98
N TYR A 151 -5.24 -16.79 -18.29
CA TYR A 151 -6.31 -17.62 -18.82
C TYR A 151 -5.88 -18.24 -20.15
N LYS A 152 -5.98 -19.57 -20.25
CA LYS A 152 -5.64 -20.34 -21.46
C LYS A 152 -4.28 -19.97 -22.06
N GLY A 153 -3.25 -19.85 -21.24
CA GLY A 153 -1.88 -19.54 -21.66
C GLY A 153 -1.65 -18.06 -22.03
N LYS A 154 -2.58 -17.15 -21.74
CA LYS A 154 -2.42 -15.70 -21.90
C LYS A 154 -2.42 -15.03 -20.53
N GLY A 155 -1.41 -14.23 -20.24
CA GLY A 155 -1.42 -13.32 -19.09
C GLY A 155 -2.16 -12.04 -19.46
N ILE A 156 -3.11 -11.59 -18.64
CA ILE A 156 -3.85 -10.34 -18.79
C ILE A 156 -3.32 -9.39 -17.72
N ARG A 157 -2.57 -8.38 -18.14
CA ARG A 157 -1.97 -7.37 -17.25
C ARG A 157 -2.96 -6.25 -17.01
N ILE A 158 -3.12 -5.87 -15.74
CA ILE A 158 -4.09 -4.87 -15.27
C ILE A 158 -3.32 -3.73 -14.60
N ASP A 159 -3.28 -2.58 -15.27
CA ASP A 159 -2.68 -1.36 -14.73
C ASP A 159 -3.53 -0.82 -13.57
N GLY A 160 -2.88 -0.49 -12.46
CA GLY A 160 -3.58 -0.12 -11.23
C GLY A 160 -4.37 -1.25 -10.56
N GLY A 161 -4.28 -2.50 -11.04
CA GLY A 161 -4.92 -3.65 -10.41
C GLY A 161 -4.14 -4.18 -9.21
N PRO A 162 -4.77 -4.95 -8.30
CA PRO A 162 -4.07 -5.53 -7.15
C PRO A 162 -3.03 -6.56 -7.60
N ALA A 163 -1.81 -6.46 -7.07
CA ALA A 163 -0.79 -7.47 -7.29
C ALA A 163 -1.09 -8.75 -6.47
N SER A 164 -0.68 -9.91 -6.98
CA SER A 164 -0.69 -11.15 -6.20
C SER A 164 0.54 -11.31 -5.31
N ALA A 165 1.28 -10.23 -5.04
CA ALA A 165 2.61 -10.25 -4.43
C ALA A 165 2.63 -10.88 -3.02
N ASP A 166 3.72 -11.58 -2.69
CA ASP A 166 4.06 -12.03 -1.33
C ASP A 166 5.30 -11.27 -0.86
N MET A 167 5.05 -10.09 -0.27
CA MET A 167 6.12 -9.24 0.27
C MET A 167 6.73 -9.82 1.56
N GLU A 168 5.96 -10.55 2.36
CA GLU A 168 6.44 -11.10 3.63
C GLU A 168 7.59 -12.10 3.38
N THR A 169 7.34 -13.09 2.52
CA THR A 169 8.34 -14.10 2.19
C THR A 169 9.49 -13.49 1.39
N PHE A 170 9.21 -12.56 0.46
CA PHE A 170 10.26 -11.84 -0.28
C PHE A 170 11.26 -11.16 0.66
N MET A 171 10.77 -10.40 1.65
CA MET A 171 11.65 -9.70 2.59
C MET A 171 12.45 -10.68 3.46
N ALA A 172 11.82 -11.77 3.92
CA ALA A 172 12.49 -12.80 4.71
C ALA A 172 13.61 -13.49 3.91
N ASP A 173 13.34 -13.89 2.67
CA ASP A 173 14.33 -14.53 1.80
C ASP A 173 15.44 -13.58 1.36
N LEU A 174 15.13 -12.29 1.18
CA LEU A 174 16.13 -11.25 0.91
C LEU A 174 17.13 -11.14 2.07
N VAL A 175 16.64 -11.11 3.32
CA VAL A 175 17.50 -11.06 4.51
C VAL A 175 18.30 -12.36 4.67
N ARG A 176 17.71 -13.53 4.40
CA ARG A 176 18.45 -14.81 4.40
C ARG A 176 19.58 -14.83 3.37
N ALA A 177 19.35 -14.26 2.17
CA ALA A 177 20.39 -14.14 1.15
C ALA A 177 21.55 -13.21 1.58
N LEU A 178 21.24 -12.08 2.24
CA LEU A 178 22.25 -11.19 2.81
C LEU A 178 23.07 -11.87 3.92
N ILE A 179 22.42 -12.66 4.79
CA ILE A 179 23.09 -13.46 5.83
C ILE A 179 24.01 -14.50 5.17
N ALA A 180 23.50 -15.28 4.21
CA ALA A 180 24.30 -16.29 3.51
C ALA A 180 25.51 -15.69 2.81
N THR A 181 25.36 -14.49 2.23
CA THR A 181 26.47 -13.76 1.60
C THR A 181 27.50 -13.26 2.61
N LEU A 182 27.10 -12.90 3.84
CA LEU A 182 28.03 -12.52 4.89
C LEU A 182 28.79 -13.73 5.46
N GLU A 183 28.10 -14.85 5.65
CA GLU A 183 28.63 -16.03 6.35
C GLU A 183 29.47 -16.94 5.45
N ASN A 184 29.10 -17.10 4.17
CA ASN A 184 29.84 -17.95 3.24
C ASN A 184 30.94 -17.16 2.53
N GLU A 185 32.20 -17.51 2.78
CA GLU A 185 33.37 -16.81 2.23
C GLU A 185 33.41 -16.80 0.69
N GLU A 186 33.09 -17.91 0.04
CA GLU A 186 33.10 -17.99 -1.42
C GLU A 186 32.03 -17.10 -2.05
N VAL A 187 30.80 -17.15 -1.51
CA VAL A 187 29.69 -16.28 -1.95
C VAL A 187 30.04 -14.82 -1.68
N ARG A 188 30.58 -14.50 -0.50
CA ARG A 188 31.01 -13.15 -0.13
C ARG A 188 32.03 -12.58 -1.12
N ASN A 189 33.05 -13.37 -1.47
CA ASN A 189 34.10 -12.94 -2.39
C ASN A 189 33.57 -12.68 -3.79
N ARG A 190 32.64 -13.51 -4.29
CA ARG A 190 31.95 -13.26 -5.57
C ARG A 190 31.08 -12.00 -5.52
N PHE A 191 30.31 -11.84 -4.45
CA PHE A 191 29.47 -10.66 -4.24
C PHE A 191 30.30 -9.37 -4.24
N VAL A 192 31.37 -9.31 -3.43
CA VAL A 192 32.27 -8.14 -3.35
C VAL A 192 32.86 -7.83 -4.72
N LYS A 193 33.39 -8.85 -5.42
CA LYS A 193 33.94 -8.67 -6.77
C LYS A 193 32.90 -8.09 -7.74
N ASN A 194 31.69 -8.62 -7.72
CA ASN A 194 30.60 -8.19 -8.61
C ASN A 194 30.11 -6.78 -8.29
N VAL A 195 30.06 -6.40 -7.02
CA VAL A 195 29.69 -5.04 -6.58
C VAL A 195 30.77 -4.03 -6.99
N LEU A 196 32.05 -4.32 -6.73
CA LEU A 196 33.16 -3.42 -7.09
C LEU A 196 33.25 -3.21 -8.61
N ALA A 197 32.94 -4.24 -9.41
CA ALA A 197 32.91 -4.12 -10.87
C ALA A 197 31.87 -3.11 -11.41
N ARG A 198 30.91 -2.68 -10.58
CA ARG A 198 29.89 -1.68 -10.95
C ARG A 198 30.34 -0.23 -10.71
N GLY A 199 31.40 -0.02 -9.93
CA GLY A 199 32.09 1.27 -9.82
C GLY A 199 31.56 2.27 -8.78
N ASN A 200 30.45 1.98 -8.09
CA ASN A 200 29.95 2.85 -7.02
C ASN A 200 30.64 2.62 -5.66
N TYR A 201 31.39 1.53 -5.52
CA TYR A 201 32.19 1.20 -4.34
C TYR A 201 33.67 1.15 -4.74
N THR A 202 34.55 1.65 -3.88
CA THR A 202 35.99 1.74 -4.17
C THR A 202 36.81 0.69 -3.44
N ALA A 203 36.31 0.17 -2.32
CA ALA A 203 37.01 -0.82 -1.50
C ALA A 203 36.07 -1.91 -0.96
N GLU A 204 36.62 -3.11 -0.78
CA GLU A 204 35.92 -4.24 -0.15
C GLU A 204 35.39 -3.88 1.24
N THR A 205 36.16 -3.11 2.02
CA THR A 205 35.75 -2.67 3.35
C THR A 205 34.46 -1.84 3.34
N GLU A 206 34.24 -1.04 2.29
CA GLU A 206 33.01 -0.25 2.12
C GLU A 206 31.82 -1.17 1.80
N VAL A 207 32.02 -2.14 0.90
CA VAL A 207 31.00 -3.13 0.54
C VAL A 207 30.57 -3.94 1.77
N LEU A 208 31.52 -4.44 2.54
CA LEU A 208 31.23 -5.24 3.74
C LEU A 208 30.57 -4.42 4.84
N ALA A 209 30.92 -3.14 4.99
CA ALA A 209 30.29 -2.24 5.95
C ALA A 209 28.81 -2.01 5.59
N ASP A 210 28.52 -1.64 4.33
CA ASP A 210 27.14 -1.45 3.88
C ASP A 210 26.35 -2.76 3.88
N LEU A 211 26.99 -3.90 3.56
CA LEU A 211 26.32 -5.21 3.58
C LEU A 211 25.82 -5.56 4.99
N ARG A 212 26.65 -5.34 6.02
CA ARG A 212 26.23 -5.53 7.42
C ARG A 212 25.12 -4.55 7.81
N LYS A 213 25.27 -3.27 7.44
CA LYS A 213 24.29 -2.22 7.74
C LYS A 213 22.91 -2.55 7.15
N PHE A 214 22.84 -2.87 5.87
CA PHE A 214 21.56 -3.15 5.20
C PHE A 214 20.96 -4.49 5.62
N ARG A 215 21.79 -5.50 5.93
CA ARG A 215 21.31 -6.72 6.58
C ARG A 215 20.62 -6.40 7.90
N GLU A 216 21.23 -5.58 8.76
CA GLU A 216 20.66 -5.22 10.06
C GLU A 216 19.38 -4.37 9.93
N ARG A 217 19.39 -3.37 9.04
CA ARG A 217 18.22 -2.53 8.74
C ARG A 217 17.02 -3.37 8.30
N LEU A 218 17.22 -4.31 7.37
CA LEU A 218 16.13 -5.17 6.88
C LEU A 218 15.70 -6.23 7.90
N ALA A 219 16.62 -6.81 8.67
CA ALA A 219 16.28 -7.73 9.75
C ALA A 219 15.48 -7.04 10.88
N SER A 220 15.85 -5.81 11.22
CA SER A 220 15.13 -4.96 12.18
C SER A 220 13.71 -4.66 11.69
N TYR A 221 13.57 -4.32 10.42
CA TYR A 221 12.26 -4.10 9.80
C TYR A 221 11.35 -5.34 9.88
N ILE A 222 11.89 -6.54 9.65
CA ILE A 222 11.15 -7.80 9.84
C ILE A 222 10.78 -8.00 11.31
N THR A 223 11.70 -7.75 12.24
CA THR A 223 11.47 -7.93 13.68
C THR A 223 10.37 -7.01 14.21
N ILE A 224 10.41 -5.72 13.84
CA ILE A 224 9.40 -4.72 14.19
C ILE A 224 8.02 -5.15 13.70
N ASN A 225 7.96 -5.69 12.47
CA ASN A 225 6.71 -6.09 11.82
C ASN A 225 6.42 -7.59 11.92
N TYR A 226 7.05 -8.31 12.86
CA TYR A 226 6.84 -9.74 13.00
C TYR A 226 5.42 -10.04 13.49
N SER A 227 4.73 -10.91 12.75
CA SER A 227 3.39 -11.39 13.06
C SER A 227 3.43 -12.89 13.32
N SER A 228 2.50 -13.38 14.16
CA SER A 228 2.19 -14.82 14.21
C SER A 228 1.29 -15.25 13.06
N LEU A 229 0.68 -14.30 12.36
CA LEU A 229 -0.14 -14.53 11.18
C LEU A 229 0.71 -14.35 9.92
N HIS A 230 0.88 -15.42 9.14
CA HIS A 230 1.47 -15.32 7.82
C HIS A 230 0.49 -14.69 6.83
N TYR A 231 0.93 -13.66 6.13
CA TYR A 231 0.11 -12.93 5.18
C TYR A 231 -0.04 -13.73 3.89
N GLY A 232 1.04 -14.29 3.36
CA GLY A 232 1.01 -14.98 2.06
C GLY A 232 0.74 -14.02 0.89
N TYR A 233 0.17 -14.55 -0.19
CA TYR A 233 0.01 -13.84 -1.47
C TYR A 233 -1.16 -12.84 -1.50
N ALA A 234 -1.01 -11.79 -2.30
CA ALA A 234 -2.02 -10.76 -2.63
C ALA A 234 -2.44 -9.81 -1.49
N ARG A 235 -1.78 -9.90 -0.33
CA ARG A 235 -2.12 -9.10 0.84
C ARG A 235 -0.91 -8.80 1.70
N LEU A 236 -1.03 -7.74 2.49
CA LEU A 236 -0.02 -7.25 3.42
C LEU A 236 -0.71 -6.48 4.53
N ASP A 237 -0.22 -6.54 5.76
CA ASP A 237 -0.62 -5.53 6.76
C ASP A 237 0.08 -4.20 6.46
N ALA A 238 -0.36 -3.54 5.38
CA ALA A 238 0.23 -2.29 4.91
C ALA A 238 0.06 -1.18 5.96
N PHE A 239 -1.09 -1.13 6.64
CA PHE A 239 -1.41 -0.12 7.64
C PHE A 239 -0.52 -0.26 8.87
N GLY A 240 -0.48 -1.45 9.48
CA GLY A 240 0.38 -1.74 10.62
C GLY A 240 1.85 -1.45 10.32
N ARG A 241 2.32 -1.79 9.12
CA ARG A 241 3.71 -1.51 8.70
C ARG A 241 3.99 -0.02 8.51
N ILE A 242 3.09 0.73 7.89
CA ILE A 242 3.21 2.19 7.76
C ILE A 242 3.23 2.84 9.15
N TYR A 243 2.31 2.44 10.04
CA TYR A 243 2.30 2.91 11.42
C TYR A 243 3.63 2.61 12.12
N ASN A 244 4.12 1.38 12.01
CA ASN A 244 5.37 0.96 12.64
C ASN A 244 6.60 1.69 12.10
N ARG A 245 6.65 1.97 10.80
CA ARG A 245 7.72 2.81 10.22
C ARG A 245 7.70 4.22 10.79
N VAL A 246 6.53 4.83 11.02
CA VAL A 246 6.47 6.13 11.69
C VAL A 246 6.86 6.01 13.16
N LEU A 247 6.32 5.03 13.89
CA LEU A 247 6.61 4.79 15.32
C LEU A 247 8.11 4.61 15.60
N GLU A 248 8.80 3.95 14.69
CA GLU A 248 10.24 3.74 14.72
C GLU A 248 11.03 5.07 14.68
N HIS A 249 10.51 6.10 14.02
CA HIS A 249 11.18 7.39 13.84
C HIS A 249 10.65 8.49 14.76
N VAL A 250 9.49 8.31 15.40
CA VAL A 250 8.96 9.29 16.35
C VAL A 250 9.43 9.05 17.77
N ILE A 251 9.81 7.82 18.15
CA ILE A 251 10.30 7.54 19.50
C ILE A 251 11.61 8.29 19.79
N ASN A 252 11.69 8.94 20.95
CA ASN A 252 12.93 9.55 21.42
C ASN A 252 13.66 8.68 22.46
N VAL A 253 14.90 9.06 22.73
CA VAL A 253 15.79 8.34 23.66
C VAL A 253 15.22 8.29 25.07
N ARG A 254 14.52 9.33 25.54
CA ARG A 254 13.95 9.35 26.90
C ARG A 254 12.93 8.23 27.07
N GLU A 255 11.97 8.10 26.14
CA GLU A 255 10.97 7.03 26.25
C GLU A 255 11.60 5.64 26.12
N LEU A 256 12.60 5.48 25.24
CA LEU A 256 13.33 4.22 25.13
C LEU A 256 14.03 3.85 26.45
N LYS A 257 14.76 4.79 27.07
CA LYS A 257 15.43 4.57 28.36
C LYS A 257 14.45 4.15 29.46
N GLU A 258 13.27 4.79 29.53
CA GLU A 258 12.24 4.42 30.51
C GLU A 258 11.77 2.97 30.32
N LEU A 259 11.57 2.54 29.07
CA LEU A 259 11.13 1.17 28.76
C LEU A 259 12.21 0.12 29.05
N LEU A 260 13.47 0.43 28.76
CA LEU A 260 14.60 -0.48 29.04
C LEU A 260 14.81 -0.70 30.54
N ARG A 261 14.39 0.23 31.39
CA ARG A 261 14.42 0.09 32.87
C ARG A 261 13.22 -0.62 33.45
N ASP A 262 12.07 -0.63 32.75
CA ASP A 262 10.81 -1.10 33.33
C ASP A 262 10.77 -2.64 33.40
N PRO A 263 10.76 -3.24 34.61
CA PRO A 263 10.71 -4.70 34.76
C PRO A 263 9.41 -5.31 34.22
N ARG A 264 8.34 -4.52 34.05
CA ARG A 264 7.10 -5.01 33.42
C ARG A 264 7.25 -5.22 31.91
N VAL A 265 8.21 -4.52 31.30
CA VAL A 265 8.53 -4.64 29.87
C VAL A 265 9.68 -5.63 29.69
N MET A 266 10.77 -5.42 30.41
CA MET A 266 12.00 -6.18 30.23
C MET A 266 12.05 -7.46 31.07
N GLY A 267 11.19 -7.63 32.07
CA GLY A 267 11.27 -8.75 33.02
C GLY A 267 12.57 -8.69 33.82
N ASP A 268 13.18 -9.85 34.05
CA ASP A 268 14.49 -9.99 34.70
C ASP A 268 15.65 -9.42 33.86
N ARG A 269 15.35 -8.86 32.68
CA ARG A 269 16.30 -8.21 31.78
C ARG A 269 16.20 -6.68 31.80
N ALA A 270 15.54 -6.11 32.81
CA ALA A 270 15.57 -4.67 33.05
C ALA A 270 17.04 -4.20 33.13
N MET A 271 17.37 -3.18 32.36
CA MET A 271 18.75 -2.77 32.14
C MET A 271 19.23 -1.78 33.20
N THR A 272 20.50 -1.90 33.59
CA THR A 272 21.17 -0.91 34.45
C THR A 272 21.43 0.38 33.68
N GLU A 273 21.74 1.46 34.39
CA GLU A 273 22.12 2.74 33.76
C GLU A 273 23.32 2.57 32.82
N GLU A 274 24.34 1.80 33.21
CA GLU A 274 25.53 1.61 32.38
C GLU A 274 25.20 0.87 31.07
N GLN A 275 24.32 -0.14 31.13
CA GLN A 275 23.86 -0.85 29.94
C GLN A 275 23.06 0.09 29.02
N ILE A 276 22.17 0.89 29.58
CA ILE A 276 21.36 1.86 28.82
C ILE A 276 22.25 2.92 28.18
N GLU A 277 23.23 3.44 28.91
CA GLU A 277 24.19 4.41 28.38
C GLU A 277 25.07 3.78 27.29
N SER A 278 25.45 2.50 27.40
CA SER A 278 26.19 1.83 26.32
C SER A 278 25.40 1.78 25.00
N ILE A 279 24.07 1.62 25.10
CA ILE A 279 23.14 1.55 23.96
C ILE A 279 22.84 2.94 23.38
N THR A 280 22.65 3.93 24.25
CA THR A 280 22.14 5.27 23.90
C THR A 280 23.17 6.39 23.96
N SER A 281 24.44 6.07 24.22
CA SER A 281 25.52 7.05 24.13
C SER A 281 25.66 7.55 22.69
N GLU A 282 26.00 8.83 22.55
CA GLU A 282 26.18 9.52 21.25
C GLU A 282 24.91 9.80 20.45
N THR A 283 23.72 9.73 21.07
CA THR A 283 22.46 10.06 20.40
C THR A 283 21.87 11.39 20.84
N GLY A 284 21.37 12.18 19.90
CA GLY A 284 20.56 13.36 20.18
C GLY A 284 19.18 13.05 20.78
N ASN A 285 18.40 14.09 21.10
CA ASN A 285 17.00 13.94 21.54
C ASN A 285 16.12 13.38 20.41
N VAL A 286 16.40 13.75 19.17
CA VAL A 286 15.78 13.18 17.97
C VAL A 286 16.80 12.25 17.34
N LEU A 287 16.46 10.97 17.19
CA LEU A 287 17.32 9.99 16.54
C LEU A 287 17.24 10.20 15.02
N SER A 288 18.36 10.54 14.40
CA SER A 288 18.53 10.35 12.96
C SER A 288 18.42 8.87 12.58
N GLY A 289 18.22 8.57 11.30
CA GLY A 289 18.16 7.18 10.84
C GLY A 289 19.41 6.37 11.22
N ALA A 290 20.60 6.97 11.12
CA ALA A 290 21.86 6.32 11.47
C ALA A 290 22.03 6.10 12.98
N GLU A 291 21.62 7.06 13.82
CA GLU A 291 21.65 6.90 15.29
C GLU A 291 20.69 5.79 15.73
N ARG A 292 19.49 5.74 15.16
CA ARG A 292 18.53 4.67 15.43
C ARG A 292 19.10 3.30 15.04
N ASP A 293 19.66 3.16 13.84
CA ASP A 293 20.22 1.88 13.38
C ASP A 293 21.29 1.37 14.38
N LYS A 294 22.16 2.26 14.87
CA LYS A 294 23.15 1.94 15.92
C LYS A 294 22.51 1.54 17.25
N VAL A 295 21.46 2.25 17.69
CA VAL A 295 20.73 1.94 18.92
C VAL A 295 20.11 0.55 18.84
N VAL A 296 19.46 0.23 17.71
CA VAL A 296 18.85 -1.08 17.49
C VAL A 296 19.91 -2.18 17.45
N GLU A 297 21.01 -1.98 16.71
CA GLU A 297 22.13 -2.93 16.65
C GLU A 297 22.68 -3.24 18.05
N LYS A 298 22.98 -2.20 18.85
CA LYS A 298 23.50 -2.36 20.21
C LYS A 298 22.49 -3.04 21.13
N LEU A 299 21.21 -2.68 21.03
CA LEU A 299 20.13 -3.28 21.83
C LEU A 299 19.97 -4.77 21.51
N VAL A 300 19.86 -5.12 20.22
CA VAL A 300 19.71 -6.50 19.76
C VAL A 300 20.93 -7.32 20.17
N LYS A 301 22.15 -6.80 19.99
CA LYS A 301 23.37 -7.47 20.43
C LYS A 301 23.35 -7.76 21.92
N THR A 302 23.05 -6.75 22.74
CA THR A 302 23.00 -6.87 24.21
C THR A 302 21.97 -7.90 24.67
N LEU A 303 20.81 -7.97 24.01
CA LEU A 303 19.76 -8.94 24.34
C LEU A 303 20.09 -10.35 23.82
N ASN A 304 20.68 -10.48 22.63
CA ASN A 304 21.01 -11.77 22.01
C ASN A 304 22.12 -12.51 22.74
N GLU A 305 23.17 -11.81 23.19
CA GLU A 305 24.24 -12.37 24.03
C GLU A 305 23.71 -13.01 25.33
N ASN A 306 22.44 -12.74 25.65
CA ASN A 306 21.78 -13.09 26.88
C ASN A 306 20.51 -13.94 26.69
N ASN A 307 20.19 -14.45 25.49
CA ASN A 307 18.93 -15.15 25.20
C ASN A 307 17.66 -14.32 25.52
N GLY A 308 17.70 -13.01 25.30
CA GLY A 308 16.66 -12.04 25.68
C GLY A 308 15.47 -11.89 24.72
N TRP A 309 15.15 -12.90 23.90
CA TRP A 309 14.11 -12.81 22.85
C TRP A 309 12.72 -12.45 23.38
N GLU A 310 12.35 -12.94 24.56
CA GLU A 310 11.08 -12.59 25.18
C GLU A 310 11.00 -11.10 25.58
N ALA A 311 12.10 -10.56 26.13
CA ALA A 311 12.18 -9.15 26.49
C ALA A 311 12.10 -8.27 25.24
N LEU A 312 12.77 -8.66 24.15
CA LEU A 312 12.65 -8.00 22.85
C LEU A 312 11.20 -8.03 22.33
N GLY A 313 10.53 -9.17 22.43
CA GLY A 313 9.13 -9.32 22.02
C GLY A 313 8.18 -8.42 22.83
N ARG A 314 8.37 -8.33 24.15
CA ARG A 314 7.58 -7.43 25.03
C ARG A 314 7.87 -5.96 24.74
N LEU A 315 9.14 -5.58 24.57
CA LEU A 315 9.54 -4.23 24.21
C LEU A 315 8.93 -3.82 22.87
N ARG A 316 9.02 -4.69 21.86
CA ARG A 316 8.40 -4.46 20.55
C ARG A 316 6.90 -4.23 20.66
N LYS A 317 6.16 -5.09 21.37
CA LYS A 317 4.70 -4.94 21.59
C LYS A 317 4.33 -3.65 22.32
N LYS A 318 5.27 -3.07 23.08
CA LYS A 318 5.05 -1.79 23.78
C LYS A 318 5.31 -0.57 22.89
N LEU A 319 6.18 -0.73 21.90
CA LEU A 319 6.62 0.33 20.98
C LEU A 319 5.76 0.42 19.71
N PHE A 320 5.36 -0.72 19.18
CA PHE A 320 4.85 -0.86 17.82
C PHE A 320 3.44 -1.44 17.78
N ASN A 321 2.69 -1.04 16.75
CA ASN A 321 1.36 -1.53 16.43
C ASN A 321 1.41 -3.04 16.12
N PRO A 322 0.41 -3.83 16.55
CA PRO A 322 0.30 -5.23 16.15
C PRO A 322 0.21 -5.33 14.61
N PRO A 323 1.09 -6.11 13.96
CA PRO A 323 1.05 -6.31 12.51
C PRO A 323 0.27 -7.58 12.20
N ASP A 324 -1.02 -7.66 12.56
CA ASP A 324 -1.84 -8.87 12.48
C ASP A 324 -3.14 -8.68 11.68
N ALA A 325 -3.20 -7.64 10.85
CA ALA A 325 -4.38 -7.32 10.06
C ALA A 325 -4.05 -7.18 8.56
N PRO A 326 -3.66 -8.27 7.87
CA PRO A 326 -3.33 -8.23 6.45
C PRO A 326 -4.54 -7.82 5.61
N VAL A 327 -4.32 -6.87 4.70
CA VAL A 327 -5.31 -6.39 3.76
C VAL A 327 -4.88 -6.64 2.32
N SER A 328 -5.85 -6.91 1.45
CA SER A 328 -5.64 -6.92 0.01
C SER A 328 -5.26 -5.54 -0.49
N TYR A 329 -4.38 -5.51 -1.49
CA TYR A 329 -4.04 -4.28 -2.19
C TYR A 329 -5.31 -3.71 -2.87
N PRO A 330 -5.70 -2.44 -2.65
CA PRO A 330 -6.78 -1.84 -3.41
C PRO A 330 -6.36 -1.61 -4.87
N PHE A 331 -7.32 -1.50 -5.79
CA PHE A 331 -7.01 -0.98 -7.12
C PHE A 331 -6.81 0.55 -7.08
N LEU A 332 -6.18 1.11 -8.10
CA LEU A 332 -5.89 2.55 -8.20
C LEU A 332 -6.81 3.32 -9.14
N TRP A 333 -7.50 2.67 -10.08
CA TRP A 333 -8.50 3.38 -10.88
C TRP A 333 -9.54 4.02 -9.96
N ASP A 334 -9.97 5.23 -10.31
CA ASP A 334 -10.89 6.07 -9.53
C ASP A 334 -10.33 6.64 -8.22
N THR A 335 -9.11 6.28 -7.81
CA THR A 335 -8.56 6.74 -6.51
C THR A 335 -8.49 8.27 -6.42
N PRO A 336 -8.01 9.02 -7.43
CA PRO A 336 -8.03 10.49 -7.40
C PRO A 336 -9.44 11.09 -7.37
N GLN A 337 -10.47 10.34 -7.82
CA GLN A 337 -11.86 10.77 -7.87
C GLN A 337 -12.64 10.49 -6.57
N HIS A 338 -12.05 9.76 -5.61
CA HIS A 338 -12.68 9.49 -4.32
C HIS A 338 -12.57 10.67 -3.37
N ASP A 339 -13.60 10.89 -2.55
CA ASP A 339 -13.55 11.83 -1.44
C ASP A 339 -12.83 11.27 -0.20
N TYR A 340 -12.98 9.97 0.07
CA TYR A 340 -12.22 9.22 1.07
C TYR A 340 -11.61 7.94 0.50
N VAL A 341 -10.38 7.68 0.92
CA VAL A 341 -9.55 6.56 0.46
C VAL A 341 -9.08 5.72 1.63
N GLN A 342 -8.38 4.61 1.33
CA GLN A 342 -8.07 3.53 2.26
C GLN A 342 -9.32 2.72 2.65
N TRP A 343 -9.15 1.49 3.11
CA TRP A 343 -10.25 0.56 3.39
C TRP A 343 -11.23 1.09 4.45
N ASN A 344 -10.72 1.77 5.48
CA ASN A 344 -11.50 2.35 6.57
C ASN A 344 -11.78 3.86 6.42
N GLY A 345 -11.48 4.45 5.26
CA GLY A 345 -11.69 5.88 5.04
C GLY A 345 -10.82 6.76 5.93
N LEU A 346 -9.61 6.33 6.29
CA LEU A 346 -8.69 7.10 7.14
C LEU A 346 -8.34 8.47 6.56
N THR A 347 -8.20 8.55 5.24
CA THR A 347 -7.74 9.77 4.59
C THR A 347 -8.83 10.39 3.75
N GLU A 348 -9.18 11.62 4.08
CA GLU A 348 -9.87 12.55 3.18
C GLU A 348 -8.92 12.90 2.03
N ASN A 349 -9.36 12.67 0.80
CA ASN A 349 -8.51 12.73 -0.39
C ASN A 349 -8.42 14.14 -0.99
N ALA A 350 -8.49 15.18 -0.15
CA ALA A 350 -8.52 16.58 -0.56
C ALA A 350 -7.21 17.32 -0.29
N GLY A 351 -6.85 18.25 -1.19
CA GLY A 351 -5.67 19.11 -1.07
C GLY A 351 -4.38 18.33 -0.82
N LEU A 352 -3.60 18.75 0.18
CA LEU A 352 -2.32 18.11 0.54
C LEU A 352 -2.47 16.72 1.17
N LYS A 353 -3.66 16.34 1.65
CA LYS A 353 -3.88 15.05 2.32
C LYS A 353 -3.71 13.88 1.34
N ALA A 354 -4.07 14.05 0.07
CA ALA A 354 -3.83 13.05 -0.98
C ALA A 354 -2.32 12.77 -1.17
N ILE A 355 -1.50 13.81 -1.23
CA ILE A 355 -0.05 13.67 -1.37
C ILE A 355 0.59 13.13 -0.08
N ALA A 356 0.09 13.55 1.09
CA ALA A 356 0.53 13.04 2.38
C ALA A 356 0.26 11.53 2.53
N ARG A 357 -0.89 11.04 2.04
CA ARG A 357 -1.19 9.60 1.97
C ARG A 357 -0.11 8.85 1.20
N ASN A 358 0.20 9.30 -0.01
CA ASN A 358 1.22 8.67 -0.85
C ASN A 358 2.62 8.74 -0.21
N ALA A 359 2.93 9.83 0.49
CA ALA A 359 4.16 9.93 1.26
C ALA A 359 4.20 8.89 2.39
N GLY A 360 3.07 8.64 3.07
CA GLY A 360 2.91 7.57 4.06
C GLY A 360 3.15 6.18 3.47
N GLU A 361 2.63 5.91 2.27
CA GLU A 361 2.86 4.66 1.55
C GLU A 361 4.36 4.49 1.21
N ALA A 362 5.01 5.53 0.67
CA ALA A 362 6.45 5.53 0.39
C ALA A 362 7.29 5.29 1.65
N ILE A 363 6.92 5.87 2.79
CA ILE A 363 7.53 5.61 4.10
C ILE A 363 7.38 4.13 4.50
N GLY A 364 6.20 3.55 4.29
CA GLY A 364 5.90 2.14 4.53
C GLY A 364 6.77 1.19 3.69
N VAL A 365 7.09 1.59 2.46
CA VAL A 365 7.96 0.86 1.53
C VAL A 365 9.38 1.43 1.47
N PHE A 366 9.97 1.71 2.63
CA PHE A 366 11.40 2.00 2.80
C PHE A 366 11.90 3.37 2.32
N ALA A 367 11.12 4.45 2.37
CA ALA A 367 11.75 5.77 2.32
C ALA A 367 12.62 6.01 3.58
N THR A 368 13.79 6.61 3.41
CA THR A 368 14.62 7.09 4.52
C THR A 368 14.01 8.37 5.11
N LEU A 369 13.98 8.44 6.44
CA LEU A 369 13.51 9.58 7.21
C LEU A 369 14.66 10.12 8.06
N ASP A 370 15.28 11.21 7.61
CA ASP A 370 16.40 11.88 8.28
C ASP A 370 15.89 13.07 9.10
N TRP A 371 15.02 12.76 10.06
CA TRP A 371 14.40 13.78 10.88
C TRP A 371 15.36 14.27 11.96
N THR A 372 15.46 15.59 12.13
CA THR A 372 16.38 16.20 13.11
C THR A 372 15.76 17.45 13.73
N GLU A 373 16.04 17.71 15.00
CA GLU A 373 15.72 19.00 15.64
C GLU A 373 16.69 20.09 15.15
N LYS A 374 16.16 21.23 14.71
CA LYS A 374 16.90 22.40 14.27
C LYS A 374 16.42 23.65 15.02
N LYS A 375 17.27 24.65 15.15
CA LYS A 375 16.93 25.95 15.73
C LYS A 375 17.02 27.04 14.66
N GLY A 376 16.08 27.97 14.66
CA GLY A 376 16.15 29.18 13.82
C GLY A 376 14.86 29.45 13.06
N PHE A 377 14.98 30.28 12.02
CA PHE A 377 13.87 30.63 11.13
C PHE A 377 13.57 29.49 10.15
N SER A 378 12.31 29.11 9.99
CA SER A 378 11.88 28.17 8.96
C SER A 378 10.45 28.43 8.49
N LEU A 379 10.25 28.50 7.17
CA LEU A 379 8.91 28.64 6.58
C LEU A 379 8.15 27.30 6.58
N SER A 380 8.87 26.18 6.43
CA SER A 380 8.26 24.84 6.49
C SER A 380 7.81 24.49 7.91
N SER A 381 8.50 24.96 8.95
CA SER A 381 8.07 24.77 10.34
C SER A 381 6.76 25.50 10.61
N PHE A 382 6.57 26.70 10.03
CA PHE A 382 5.31 27.44 10.15
C PHE A 382 4.12 26.72 9.51
N ILE A 383 4.28 26.21 8.28
CA ILE A 383 3.23 25.43 7.59
C ILE A 383 2.87 24.17 8.37
N ASN A 384 3.86 23.56 9.03
CA ASN A 384 3.67 22.39 9.89
C ASN A 384 3.12 22.72 11.29
N GLY A 385 2.81 23.98 11.60
CA GLY A 385 2.26 24.40 12.89
C GLY A 385 3.29 24.40 14.03
N GLN A 386 4.59 24.43 13.73
CA GLN A 386 5.68 24.51 14.72
C GLN A 386 6.17 25.95 14.97
N GLY A 387 5.57 26.95 14.29
CA GLY A 387 5.96 28.36 14.38
C GLY A 387 7.09 28.74 13.41
N LEU A 388 7.37 30.05 13.32
CA LEU A 388 8.41 30.61 12.41
C LEU A 388 9.81 30.65 13.01
N TYR A 389 9.94 30.64 14.34
CA TYR A 389 11.20 30.81 15.06
C TYR A 389 11.28 29.81 16.22
N GLY A 390 12.50 29.34 16.52
CA GLY A 390 12.79 28.48 17.66
C GLY A 390 13.17 27.05 17.27
N PRO A 391 13.20 26.11 18.23
CA PRO A 391 13.41 24.70 17.97
C PRO A 391 12.25 24.11 17.16
N HIS A 392 12.55 23.40 16.09
CA HIS A 392 11.57 22.73 15.23
C HIS A 392 12.18 21.46 14.64
N ILE A 393 11.31 20.56 14.16
CA ILE A 393 11.70 19.34 13.47
C ILE A 393 11.82 19.61 11.98
N SER A 394 12.97 19.25 11.43
CA SER A 394 13.23 19.15 9.99
C SER A 394 12.86 17.76 9.52
N TYR A 395 11.81 17.62 8.70
CA TYR A 395 11.34 16.32 8.20
C TYR A 395 12.02 15.93 6.88
N TYR A 396 13.34 15.99 6.81
CA TYR A 396 14.04 15.56 5.61
C TYR A 396 13.85 14.06 5.38
N SER A 397 13.67 13.70 4.11
CA SER A 397 13.43 12.33 3.70
C SER A 397 13.78 12.14 2.24
N SER A 398 13.87 10.89 1.81
CA SER A 398 14.02 10.52 0.40
C SER A 398 12.73 10.64 -0.40
N VAL A 399 11.57 10.85 0.23
CA VAL A 399 10.25 10.87 -0.42
C VAL A 399 10.19 11.90 -1.56
N ASN A 400 9.89 11.44 -2.77
CA ASN A 400 9.82 12.30 -3.96
C ASN A 400 8.41 12.88 -4.17
N VAL A 401 8.10 13.95 -3.43
CA VAL A 401 6.79 14.62 -3.45
C VAL A 401 6.36 15.07 -4.85
N ASN A 402 7.30 15.50 -5.70
CA ASN A 402 6.99 15.88 -7.08
C ASN A 402 6.46 14.69 -7.89
N ASN A 403 7.14 13.55 -7.79
CA ASN A 403 6.74 12.34 -8.50
C ASN A 403 5.40 11.80 -7.96
N LEU A 404 5.17 11.85 -6.64
CA LEU A 404 3.89 11.48 -6.05
C LEU A 404 2.73 12.34 -6.59
N ARG A 405 2.95 13.65 -6.80
CA ARG A 405 1.95 14.53 -7.43
C ARG A 405 1.72 14.18 -8.90
N LEU A 406 2.78 13.85 -9.65
CA LEU A 406 2.65 13.43 -11.04
C LEU A 406 1.88 12.11 -11.15
N ILE A 407 2.07 11.18 -10.21
CA ILE A 407 1.34 9.92 -10.14
C ILE A 407 -0.16 10.20 -9.95
N GLU A 408 -0.55 11.00 -8.95
CA GLU A 408 -1.96 11.41 -8.75
C GLU A 408 -2.57 11.99 -10.03
N SER A 409 -1.82 12.89 -10.69
CA SER A 409 -2.29 13.50 -11.94
C SER A 409 -2.43 12.49 -13.09
N ARG A 410 -1.58 11.47 -13.16
CA ARG A 410 -1.65 10.43 -14.21
C ARG A 410 -2.81 9.46 -13.94
N LEU A 411 -3.03 9.11 -12.67
CA LEU A 411 -4.10 8.21 -12.24
C LEU A 411 -5.50 8.76 -12.58
N LEU A 412 -5.68 10.08 -12.76
CA LEU A 412 -6.93 10.66 -13.24
C LEU A 412 -7.39 10.07 -14.59
N SER A 413 -6.44 9.71 -15.46
CA SER A 413 -6.72 9.12 -16.78
C SER A 413 -6.87 7.60 -16.76
N LEU A 414 -6.53 6.94 -15.65
CA LEU A 414 -6.62 5.48 -15.53
C LEU A 414 -8.08 5.05 -15.38
N GLN A 415 -8.52 4.15 -16.25
CA GLN A 415 -9.87 3.58 -16.22
C GLN A 415 -9.84 2.13 -15.72
N SER A 416 -10.96 1.68 -15.11
CA SER A 416 -11.14 0.28 -14.71
C SER A 416 -11.06 -0.67 -15.91
N PRO A 417 -10.53 -1.90 -15.80
CA PRO A 417 -10.50 -2.84 -16.91
C PRO A 417 -11.90 -3.36 -17.27
N LEU A 418 -12.24 -3.38 -18.56
CA LEU A 418 -13.44 -4.06 -19.05
C LEU A 418 -13.19 -5.57 -19.19
N TRP A 419 -14.25 -6.38 -19.14
CA TRP A 419 -14.18 -7.81 -19.44
C TRP A 419 -13.77 -8.06 -20.90
N PRO A 420 -12.61 -8.66 -21.17
CA PRO A 420 -12.12 -8.86 -22.54
C PRO A 420 -12.74 -10.11 -23.17
N GLU A 421 -13.89 -9.99 -23.84
CA GLU A 421 -14.55 -11.13 -24.54
C GLU A 421 -13.71 -11.74 -25.68
N ASP A 422 -12.64 -11.07 -26.13
CA ASP A 422 -11.66 -11.64 -27.08
C ASP A 422 -10.69 -12.63 -26.42
N ILE A 423 -10.62 -12.64 -25.08
CA ILE A 423 -9.77 -13.53 -24.28
C ILE A 423 -10.61 -14.45 -23.39
N LEU A 424 -11.58 -13.89 -22.68
CA LEU A 424 -12.47 -14.57 -21.74
C LEU A 424 -13.78 -15.01 -22.43
N PRO A 425 -14.57 -15.91 -21.83
CA PRO A 425 -15.86 -16.30 -22.39
C PRO A 425 -16.79 -15.09 -22.63
N PRO A 426 -17.62 -15.15 -23.69
CA PRO A 426 -18.59 -14.09 -23.97
C PRO A 426 -19.63 -13.97 -22.86
N ILE A 427 -20.19 -12.78 -22.72
CA ILE A 427 -21.22 -12.46 -21.73
C ILE A 427 -22.58 -13.00 -22.18
N ASP A 428 -23.28 -13.71 -21.27
CA ASP A 428 -24.65 -14.16 -21.49
C ASP A 428 -25.64 -13.00 -21.30
N ALA A 429 -26.25 -12.55 -22.40
CA ALA A 429 -27.15 -11.40 -22.41
C ALA A 429 -28.42 -11.58 -21.56
N ALA A 430 -28.94 -12.81 -21.44
CA ALA A 430 -30.14 -13.08 -20.64
C ALA A 430 -29.81 -13.02 -19.14
N ARG A 431 -28.72 -13.68 -18.73
CA ARG A 431 -28.21 -13.63 -17.36
C ARG A 431 -27.82 -12.20 -16.96
N LEU A 432 -27.17 -11.46 -17.85
CA LEU A 432 -26.80 -10.06 -17.65
C LEU A 432 -28.03 -9.18 -17.30
N ALA A 433 -29.13 -9.35 -18.02
CA ALA A 433 -30.36 -8.59 -17.78
C ALA A 433 -30.96 -8.91 -16.40
N ASN A 434 -31.02 -10.18 -16.03
CA ASN A 434 -31.47 -10.61 -14.70
C ASN A 434 -30.54 -10.11 -13.59
N GLY A 435 -29.23 -10.25 -13.77
CA GLY A 435 -28.21 -9.80 -12.83
C GLY A 435 -28.25 -8.31 -12.55
N ARG A 436 -28.56 -7.49 -13.58
CA ARG A 436 -28.76 -6.05 -13.39
C ARG A 436 -29.90 -5.75 -12.43
N SER A 437 -30.99 -6.52 -12.51
CA SER A 437 -32.13 -6.39 -11.59
C SER A 437 -31.72 -6.74 -10.16
N LEU A 438 -31.01 -7.86 -9.98
CA LEU A 438 -30.50 -8.31 -8.69
C LEU A 438 -29.54 -7.29 -8.07
N PHE A 439 -28.64 -6.71 -8.88
CA PHE A 439 -27.73 -5.67 -8.43
C PHE A 439 -28.46 -4.42 -7.92
N ASN A 440 -29.48 -3.97 -8.66
CA ASN A 440 -30.32 -2.84 -8.23
C ASN A 440 -31.04 -3.11 -6.92
N LYS A 441 -31.39 -4.38 -6.67
CA LYS A 441 -32.12 -4.80 -5.48
C LYS A 441 -31.21 -4.95 -4.26
N HIS A 442 -30.00 -5.47 -4.44
CA HIS A 442 -29.15 -5.93 -3.32
C HIS A 442 -27.85 -5.16 -3.14
N CYS A 443 -27.33 -4.46 -4.15
CA CYS A 443 -25.96 -3.96 -4.14
C CYS A 443 -25.87 -2.43 -4.23
N VAL A 444 -26.74 -1.80 -5.02
CA VAL A 444 -26.62 -0.39 -5.41
C VAL A 444 -26.76 0.60 -4.24
N SER A 445 -27.37 0.18 -3.13
CA SER A 445 -27.51 1.02 -1.92
C SER A 445 -26.17 1.33 -1.26
N CYS A 446 -25.18 0.44 -1.40
CA CYS A 446 -23.83 0.63 -0.86
C CYS A 446 -22.79 0.87 -1.97
N HIS A 447 -22.91 0.15 -3.09
CA HIS A 447 -21.93 0.21 -4.18
C HIS A 447 -22.39 1.16 -5.28
N ALA A 448 -21.70 2.30 -5.40
CA ALA A 448 -21.96 3.29 -6.42
C ALA A 448 -21.78 2.73 -7.84
N ARG A 449 -22.66 3.13 -8.76
CA ARG A 449 -22.51 2.87 -10.19
C ARG A 449 -21.48 3.84 -10.76
N ILE A 450 -20.38 3.29 -11.25
CA ILE A 450 -19.30 4.08 -11.82
C ILE A 450 -19.31 3.96 -13.34
N GLN A 451 -19.38 5.10 -14.02
CA GLN A 451 -19.05 5.20 -15.42
C GLN A 451 -17.56 5.53 -15.57
N ARG A 452 -16.78 4.56 -16.08
CA ARG A 452 -15.31 4.60 -16.09
C ARG A 452 -14.70 5.70 -16.97
N ASP A 453 -15.43 6.19 -17.96
CA ASP A 453 -14.99 7.20 -18.92
C ASP A 453 -15.61 8.58 -18.69
N ASP A 454 -16.45 8.73 -17.65
CA ASP A 454 -17.03 10.01 -17.27
C ASP A 454 -15.93 10.98 -16.80
N PRO A 455 -15.70 12.12 -17.48
CA PRO A 455 -14.69 13.10 -17.10
C PRO A 455 -15.03 13.81 -15.77
N ASP A 456 -16.31 13.87 -15.40
CA ASP A 456 -16.79 14.51 -14.17
C ASP A 456 -16.96 13.49 -13.03
N ARG A 457 -16.47 12.25 -13.20
CA ARG A 457 -16.61 11.18 -12.22
C ARG A 457 -16.14 11.63 -10.84
N ARG A 458 -17.01 11.41 -9.84
CA ARG A 458 -16.70 11.54 -8.40
C ARG A 458 -17.20 10.31 -7.68
N VAL A 459 -16.42 9.85 -6.71
CA VAL A 459 -16.76 8.70 -5.88
C VAL A 459 -16.94 9.16 -4.45
N VAL A 460 -18.19 9.11 -3.98
CA VAL A 460 -18.52 9.34 -2.57
C VAL A 460 -18.40 8.01 -1.84
N ALA A 461 -17.47 7.92 -0.89
CA ALA A 461 -17.28 6.73 -0.08
C ALA A 461 -18.49 6.49 0.83
N GLN A 462 -19.18 5.36 0.61
CA GLN A 462 -20.23 4.88 1.52
C GLN A 462 -19.58 4.02 2.60
N MET A 463 -19.51 4.55 3.82
CA MET A 463 -18.94 3.88 4.99
C MET A 463 -20.00 3.00 5.66
N SER A 464 -19.56 1.88 6.23
CA SER A 464 -20.42 1.01 7.04
C SER A 464 -19.63 0.51 8.24
N ARG A 465 -20.23 0.52 9.45
CA ARG A 465 -19.59 -0.03 10.65
C ARG A 465 -19.08 -1.43 10.38
N ALA A 466 -17.86 -1.73 10.84
CA ALA A 466 -17.30 -3.07 10.70
C ALA A 466 -18.22 -4.13 11.34
N SER A 467 -18.85 -3.79 12.46
CA SER A 467 -19.84 -4.63 13.14
C SER A 467 -21.14 -4.84 12.36
N THR A 468 -21.62 -3.83 11.62
CA THR A 468 -22.83 -3.96 10.79
C THR A 468 -22.58 -4.80 9.54
N VAL A 469 -21.46 -4.56 8.84
CA VAL A 469 -21.09 -5.39 7.67
C VAL A 469 -20.71 -6.80 8.12
N GLY A 470 -20.14 -6.95 9.32
CA GLY A 470 -19.78 -8.22 9.94
C GLY A 470 -18.52 -8.88 9.35
N THR A 471 -17.78 -8.16 8.48
CA THR A 471 -16.47 -8.61 8.00
C THR A 471 -15.43 -8.50 9.10
N ASP A 472 -14.28 -9.14 8.91
CA ASP A 472 -13.16 -9.08 9.87
C ASP A 472 -12.89 -7.63 10.34
N PRO A 473 -12.93 -7.34 11.66
CA PRO A 473 -12.78 -5.97 12.16
C PRO A 473 -11.34 -5.59 12.47
N GLN A 474 -10.39 -6.54 12.46
CA GLN A 474 -9.07 -6.40 13.08
C GLN A 474 -8.29 -5.19 12.54
N MET A 475 -8.35 -4.96 11.22
CA MET A 475 -7.64 -3.83 10.62
C MET A 475 -8.21 -2.48 11.09
N ALA A 476 -9.54 -2.36 11.09
CA ALA A 476 -10.20 -1.13 11.51
C ALA A 476 -10.00 -0.86 13.02
N GLU A 477 -10.04 -1.92 13.84
CA GLU A 477 -9.77 -1.85 15.28
C GLU A 477 -8.32 -1.43 15.56
N ASN A 478 -7.34 -2.02 14.87
CA ASN A 478 -5.93 -1.67 15.02
C ASN A 478 -5.66 -0.18 14.74
N SER A 479 -6.39 0.45 13.83
CA SER A 479 -6.27 1.90 13.54
C SER A 479 -6.80 2.82 14.64
N VAL A 480 -7.66 2.31 15.53
CA VAL A 480 -8.36 3.12 16.57
C VAL A 480 -7.87 2.79 17.96
N ASP A 481 -7.75 1.50 18.28
CA ASP A 481 -7.54 1.03 19.64
C ASP A 481 -6.06 1.12 20.06
N TYR A 482 -5.14 1.26 19.09
CA TYR A 482 -3.72 1.37 19.37
C TYR A 482 -3.21 2.81 19.46
N GLN A 483 -2.41 3.07 20.50
CA GLN A 483 -1.75 4.34 20.75
C GLN A 483 -0.22 4.18 20.71
N GLY A 484 0.46 5.09 20.04
CA GLY A 484 1.93 5.15 19.99
C GLY A 484 2.52 6.17 20.96
N PHE A 485 3.82 6.10 21.20
CA PHE A 485 4.54 7.21 21.82
C PHE A 485 4.68 8.33 20.78
N SER A 486 4.27 9.54 21.14
CA SER A 486 4.34 10.68 20.22
C SER A 486 5.77 11.18 20.05
N GLY A 487 6.63 10.96 21.06
CA GLY A 487 8.04 11.32 21.10
C GLY A 487 8.33 12.69 20.53
N ILE A 488 8.98 12.76 19.36
CA ILE A 488 9.35 14.03 18.72
C ILE A 488 8.11 14.87 18.32
N LEU A 489 6.98 14.23 18.02
CA LEU A 489 5.73 14.90 17.64
C LEU A 489 4.94 15.41 18.85
N ARG A 490 5.41 15.17 20.07
CA ARG A 490 4.76 15.64 21.30
C ARG A 490 4.61 17.17 21.28
N ASN A 491 3.50 17.65 21.84
CA ASN A 491 3.07 19.04 21.89
C ASN A 491 2.69 19.66 20.54
N GLN A 492 2.61 18.86 19.48
CA GLN A 492 2.08 19.32 18.19
C GLN A 492 0.58 19.04 18.10
N TYR A 493 -0.10 19.80 17.23
CA TYR A 493 -1.52 19.65 16.96
C TYR A 493 -1.75 18.92 15.63
N VAL A 494 -2.81 18.10 15.61
CA VAL A 494 -3.31 17.39 14.42
C VAL A 494 -4.81 17.62 14.30
N GLY A 495 -5.24 18.20 13.18
CA GLY A 495 -6.65 18.39 12.90
C GLY A 495 -7.34 17.08 12.55
N VAL A 496 -8.44 16.81 13.24
CA VAL A 496 -9.44 15.78 12.90
C VAL A 496 -10.78 16.46 12.60
N SER A 497 -11.78 15.67 12.21
CA SER A 497 -13.12 16.14 11.84
C SER A 497 -13.83 16.95 12.95
N VAL A 498 -13.50 16.70 14.21
CA VAL A 498 -14.11 17.31 15.41
C VAL A 498 -13.24 18.34 16.13
N GLY A 499 -12.12 18.75 15.52
CA GLY A 499 -11.18 19.73 16.08
C GLY A 499 -9.73 19.23 16.11
N ASP A 500 -8.87 19.93 16.82
CA ASP A 500 -7.45 19.57 16.90
C ASP A 500 -7.16 18.65 18.10
N ILE A 501 -6.44 17.56 17.86
CA ILE A 501 -5.84 16.73 18.90
C ILE A 501 -4.47 17.32 19.25
N LEU A 502 -4.26 17.66 20.53
CA LEU A 502 -2.93 17.91 21.08
C LEU A 502 -2.24 16.57 21.34
N LEU A 503 -1.13 16.31 20.64
CA LEU A 503 -0.34 15.10 20.81
C LEU A 503 0.42 15.15 22.14
N ASP A 504 -0.08 14.49 23.18
CA ASP A 504 0.66 14.33 24.45
C ASP A 504 1.66 13.15 24.35
N ARG A 505 2.11 12.58 25.48
CA ARG A 505 3.08 11.49 25.54
C ARG A 505 2.67 10.29 24.70
N ARG A 506 1.38 9.94 24.68
CA ARG A 506 0.81 8.92 23.79
C ARG A 506 -0.34 9.53 23.00
N ALA A 507 -0.50 9.07 21.77
CA ALA A 507 -1.59 9.50 20.90
C ALA A 507 -2.02 8.35 19.97
N PRO A 508 -3.24 8.40 19.39
CA PRO A 508 -3.67 7.46 18.36
C PRO A 508 -2.65 7.40 17.22
N VAL A 509 -2.29 6.19 16.77
CA VAL A 509 -1.27 6.02 15.73
C VAL A 509 -1.67 6.62 14.39
N SER A 510 -2.97 6.67 14.09
CA SER A 510 -3.54 7.37 12.95
C SER A 510 -3.23 8.88 12.96
N ALA A 511 -3.30 9.52 14.13
CA ALA A 511 -2.95 10.94 14.29
C ALA A 511 -1.43 11.18 14.16
N LEU A 512 -0.61 10.28 14.73
CA LEU A 512 0.85 10.34 14.60
C LEU A 512 1.30 10.20 13.16
N LEU A 513 0.73 9.23 12.43
CA LEU A 513 0.99 9.04 11.00
C LEU A 513 0.63 10.31 10.22
N THR A 514 -0.59 10.82 10.40
CA THR A 514 -1.07 12.02 9.71
C THR A 514 -0.12 13.19 9.91
N LYS A 515 0.36 13.41 11.13
CA LYS A 515 1.30 14.50 11.43
C LYS A 515 2.65 14.30 10.76
N ALA A 516 3.21 13.10 10.85
CA ALA A 516 4.49 12.76 10.24
C ALA A 516 4.46 12.97 8.72
N THR A 517 3.41 12.48 8.03
CA THR A 517 3.30 12.57 6.58
C THR A 517 3.11 14.01 6.10
N ILE A 518 2.32 14.82 6.83
CA ILE A 518 2.17 16.25 6.52
C ILE A 518 3.53 16.95 6.72
N GLY A 519 4.25 16.63 7.80
CA GLY A 519 5.59 17.12 8.08
C GLY A 519 6.56 16.93 6.91
N VAL A 520 6.58 15.71 6.35
CA VAL A 520 7.38 15.35 5.18
C VAL A 520 6.97 16.12 3.93
N VAL A 521 5.68 16.14 3.58
CA VAL A 521 5.19 16.85 2.37
C VAL A 521 5.43 18.36 2.44
N ALA A 522 5.32 18.95 3.62
CA ALA A 522 5.57 20.37 3.84
C ALA A 522 7.07 20.71 3.97
N THR A 523 7.97 19.75 3.83
CA THR A 523 9.43 19.99 3.86
C THR A 523 10.02 19.99 2.44
N PRO A 524 10.80 21.02 2.06
CA PRO A 524 11.43 21.06 0.74
C PRO A 524 12.51 19.97 0.54
N ASP A 525 12.57 19.41 -0.67
CA ASP A 525 13.52 18.36 -1.09
C ASP A 525 14.99 18.79 -0.93
N GLN A 526 15.75 18.05 -0.13
CA GLN A 526 17.10 18.42 0.25
C GLN A 526 18.19 18.13 -0.80
N ASP A 527 17.93 17.22 -1.75
CA ASP A 527 18.91 16.83 -2.75
C ASP A 527 18.96 17.83 -3.92
N LYS A 528 17.97 18.72 -4.00
CA LYS A 528 17.91 19.76 -5.02
C LYS A 528 18.63 21.03 -4.60
N TRP A 529 19.28 21.69 -5.57
CA TRP A 529 19.88 23.01 -5.38
C TRP A 529 18.86 24.02 -4.83
N PHE A 530 19.33 24.93 -3.96
CA PHE A 530 18.49 25.79 -3.11
C PHE A 530 17.30 26.42 -3.86
N PHE A 531 17.52 27.14 -4.95
CA PHE A 531 16.42 27.83 -5.65
C PHE A 531 15.45 26.85 -6.33
N ARG A 532 15.95 25.73 -6.86
CA ARG A 532 15.10 24.70 -7.49
C ARG A 532 14.23 23.99 -6.45
N ARG A 533 14.79 23.67 -5.29
CA ARG A 533 14.09 23.11 -4.13
C ARG A 533 12.91 23.99 -3.71
N TRP A 534 13.15 25.28 -3.52
CA TRP A 534 12.10 26.22 -3.08
C TRP A 534 11.03 26.42 -4.16
N PHE A 535 11.43 26.55 -5.43
CA PHE A 535 10.48 26.67 -6.54
C PHE A 535 9.61 25.42 -6.68
N ASP A 536 10.22 24.23 -6.73
CA ASP A 536 9.49 22.97 -6.84
C ASP A 536 8.56 22.75 -5.65
N TRP A 537 8.99 23.08 -4.43
CA TRP A 537 8.18 22.94 -3.23
C TRP A 537 6.97 23.88 -3.23
N ILE A 538 7.15 25.19 -3.51
CA ILE A 538 6.03 26.14 -3.63
C ILE A 538 5.08 25.71 -4.74
N TYR A 539 5.63 25.31 -5.89
CA TYR A 539 4.82 24.82 -7.01
C TYR A 539 4.03 23.57 -6.63
N ASN A 540 4.64 22.58 -5.97
CA ASN A 540 3.97 21.35 -5.56
C ASN A 540 2.86 21.61 -4.54
N LEU A 541 3.10 22.49 -3.55
CA LEU A 541 2.06 22.91 -2.61
C LEU A 541 0.91 23.59 -3.35
N ALA A 542 1.20 24.59 -4.20
CA ALA A 542 0.18 25.31 -4.95
C ALA A 542 -0.55 24.42 -5.97
N ALA A 543 0.14 23.48 -6.61
CA ALA A 543 -0.41 22.56 -7.58
C ALA A 543 -1.27 21.48 -6.90
N GLY A 544 -0.87 20.97 -5.73
CA GLY A 544 -1.66 20.00 -4.97
C GLY A 544 -3.02 20.55 -4.54
N PHE A 545 -3.12 21.86 -4.25
CA PHE A 545 -4.40 22.51 -3.99
C PHE A 545 -5.20 22.85 -5.26
N ARG A 546 -4.55 23.14 -6.40
CA ARG A 546 -5.24 23.56 -7.64
C ARG A 546 -5.69 22.41 -8.53
N HIS A 547 -4.92 21.32 -8.60
CA HIS A 547 -5.20 20.20 -9.51
C HIS A 547 -5.95 19.07 -8.83
N ASN A 548 -6.10 19.10 -7.50
CA ASN A 548 -6.99 18.19 -6.80
C ASN A 548 -8.42 18.73 -6.91
N GLU A 549 -9.26 18.03 -7.67
CA GLU A 549 -10.66 18.40 -7.88
C GLU A 549 -11.56 18.00 -6.71
N ILE A 550 -11.07 17.15 -5.81
CA ILE A 550 -11.74 16.73 -4.59
C ILE A 550 -11.59 17.80 -3.52
N LYS A 551 -12.73 18.20 -2.97
CA LYS A 551 -12.84 19.16 -1.87
C LYS A 551 -13.14 18.43 -0.57
N PRO A 552 -12.81 19.03 0.58
CA PRO A 552 -13.23 18.51 1.86
C PRO A 552 -14.73 18.24 1.90
N SER A 553 -15.10 17.01 2.28
CA SER A 553 -16.47 16.53 2.41
C SER A 553 -16.67 15.84 3.76
N ILE A 554 -17.90 15.45 4.07
CA ILE A 554 -18.23 14.64 5.25
C ILE A 554 -18.31 13.18 4.78
N LYS A 555 -17.85 12.23 5.60
CA LYS A 555 -18.04 10.80 5.31
C LYS A 555 -19.55 10.47 5.21
N HIS A 556 -19.92 9.65 4.24
CA HIS A 556 -21.30 9.18 4.06
C HIS A 556 -21.48 7.74 4.56
N GLY A 557 -22.72 7.34 4.80
CA GLY A 557 -23.09 5.97 5.16
C GLY A 557 -23.38 5.76 6.65
N ASP A 558 -23.42 4.50 7.08
CA ASP A 558 -23.83 4.09 8.42
C ASP A 558 -22.60 3.69 9.26
N TYR A 559 -21.98 4.68 9.91
CA TYR A 559 -20.76 4.53 10.71
C TYR A 559 -20.85 5.28 12.04
N ASP A 560 -19.89 5.07 12.96
CA ASP A 560 -19.82 5.84 14.20
C ASP A 560 -19.13 7.18 13.94
N PRO A 561 -19.82 8.33 14.05
CA PRO A 561 -19.19 9.62 13.80
C PRO A 561 -18.11 9.90 14.84
N ASP A 562 -17.07 10.62 14.41
CA ASP A 562 -16.07 11.13 15.34
C ASP A 562 -16.76 12.09 16.34
N THR A 563 -16.33 12.02 17.60
CA THR A 563 -16.81 12.90 18.67
C THR A 563 -15.62 13.43 19.46
N THR A 564 -15.80 14.48 20.24
CA THR A 564 -14.72 14.98 21.12
C THR A 564 -14.27 13.94 22.15
N ALA A 565 -15.14 12.97 22.50
CA ALA A 565 -14.78 11.84 23.35
C ALA A 565 -14.01 10.74 22.59
N ASN A 566 -14.40 10.47 21.34
CA ASN A 566 -13.79 9.46 20.47
C ASN A 566 -13.47 10.07 19.09
N PRO A 567 -12.33 10.77 18.95
CA PRO A 567 -12.05 11.62 17.79
C PRO A 567 -11.68 10.89 16.49
N VAL A 568 -11.62 9.55 16.54
CA VAL A 568 -11.31 8.67 15.40
C VAL A 568 -12.27 7.48 15.31
N ALA A 569 -13.46 7.57 15.93
CA ALA A 569 -14.46 6.50 15.94
C ALA A 569 -14.88 6.07 14.53
N SER A 570 -14.87 7.01 13.58
CA SER A 570 -15.27 6.79 12.19
C SER A 570 -14.35 5.84 11.42
N LEU A 571 -13.22 5.44 11.99
CA LEU A 571 -12.31 4.46 11.42
C LEU A 571 -12.67 3.01 11.76
N LYS A 572 -13.61 2.76 12.69
CA LYS A 572 -14.18 1.41 12.95
C LYS A 572 -15.22 1.01 11.90
N ALA A 573 -14.93 1.33 10.64
CA ALA A 573 -15.82 1.19 9.50
C ALA A 573 -15.04 0.76 8.28
N TYR A 574 -15.73 0.21 7.28
CA TYR A 574 -15.19 -0.08 5.96
C TYR A 574 -15.98 0.65 4.89
N LYS A 575 -15.30 1.10 3.85
CA LYS A 575 -15.95 1.66 2.67
C LYS A 575 -16.46 0.56 1.75
N ALA A 576 -17.68 0.72 1.24
CA ALA A 576 -18.14 -0.02 0.08
C ALA A 576 -17.37 0.48 -1.14
N ARG A 577 -16.37 -0.30 -1.59
CA ARG A 577 -15.55 0.06 -2.75
C ARG A 577 -16.39 0.07 -4.04
N PRO A 578 -16.03 0.89 -5.04
CA PRO A 578 -16.58 0.74 -6.39
C PRO A 578 -16.35 -0.66 -6.95
N LEU A 579 -17.31 -1.12 -7.76
CA LEU A 579 -17.32 -2.45 -8.34
C LEU A 579 -16.94 -2.47 -9.83
N ASN A 580 -16.59 -1.34 -10.42
CA ASN A 580 -16.08 -1.32 -11.78
C ASN A 580 -14.70 -1.98 -11.88
N GLY A 581 -14.52 -2.89 -12.83
CA GLY A 581 -13.36 -3.76 -12.97
C GLY A 581 -13.23 -4.85 -11.90
N ILE A 582 -14.29 -5.13 -11.12
CA ILE A 582 -14.24 -6.06 -9.97
C ILE A 582 -13.82 -7.50 -10.35
N TRP A 583 -14.08 -7.91 -11.60
CA TRP A 583 -13.65 -9.23 -12.09
C TRP A 583 -12.14 -9.44 -11.98
N ALA A 584 -11.36 -8.35 -12.03
CA ALA A 584 -9.91 -8.35 -12.07
C ALA A 584 -9.25 -8.20 -10.69
N THR A 585 -10.01 -8.28 -9.59
CA THR A 585 -9.53 -7.86 -8.25
C THR A 585 -9.56 -8.96 -7.20
N ALA A 586 -9.64 -10.22 -7.60
CA ALA A 586 -9.59 -11.35 -6.68
C ALA A 586 -8.22 -11.42 -5.96
N PRO A 587 -8.17 -11.95 -4.72
CA PRO A 587 -9.29 -12.37 -3.88
C PRO A 587 -10.13 -11.20 -3.33
N TYR A 588 -11.32 -11.50 -2.81
CA TYR A 588 -12.35 -10.54 -2.41
C TYR A 588 -12.39 -10.32 -0.89
N LEU A 589 -13.16 -9.28 -0.49
CA LEU A 589 -13.11 -8.60 0.81
C LEU A 589 -11.82 -7.82 1.05
N HIS A 590 -11.78 -7.02 2.11
CA HIS A 590 -10.65 -6.14 2.40
C HIS A 590 -9.38 -6.91 2.79
N ASN A 591 -9.50 -8.16 3.24
CA ASN A 591 -8.42 -9.03 3.70
C ASN A 591 -8.13 -10.22 2.76
N GLY A 592 -8.78 -10.27 1.60
CA GLY A 592 -8.58 -11.30 0.58
C GLY A 592 -9.04 -12.70 1.01
N SER A 593 -10.01 -12.78 1.93
CA SER A 593 -10.45 -14.01 2.57
C SER A 593 -11.50 -14.81 1.79
N VAL A 594 -11.90 -14.33 0.60
CA VAL A 594 -12.86 -15.01 -0.28
C VAL A 594 -12.27 -15.16 -1.68
N PRO A 595 -12.11 -16.39 -2.21
CA PRO A 595 -11.34 -16.61 -3.44
C PRO A 595 -12.01 -16.11 -4.74
N THR A 596 -13.34 -16.19 -4.83
CA THR A 596 -14.09 -15.86 -6.06
C THR A 596 -15.33 -15.01 -5.76
N LEU A 597 -15.87 -14.28 -6.76
CA LEU A 597 -17.14 -13.55 -6.58
C LEU A 597 -18.29 -14.50 -6.31
N TYR A 598 -18.28 -15.70 -6.92
CA TYR A 598 -19.29 -16.69 -6.64
C TYR A 598 -19.31 -17.06 -5.15
N ASP A 599 -18.12 -17.31 -4.58
CA ASP A 599 -18.00 -17.65 -3.17
C ASP A 599 -18.35 -16.45 -2.27
N LEU A 600 -18.14 -15.21 -2.71
CA LEU A 600 -18.59 -14.01 -1.98
C LEU A 600 -20.11 -13.98 -1.79
N LEU A 601 -20.86 -14.51 -2.75
CA LEU A 601 -22.32 -14.62 -2.68
C LEU A 601 -22.81 -15.85 -1.89
N LEU A 602 -21.90 -16.65 -1.31
CA LEU A 602 -22.24 -17.75 -0.42
C LEU A 602 -22.24 -17.32 1.05
N PRO A 603 -23.01 -18.00 1.92
CA PRO A 603 -22.93 -17.79 3.36
C PRO A 603 -21.62 -18.34 3.91
N LYS A 604 -21.12 -17.70 4.97
CA LYS A 604 -20.17 -18.34 5.87
C LYS A 604 -20.92 -19.41 6.68
N LYS A 605 -20.44 -20.66 6.63
CA LYS A 605 -21.00 -21.78 7.41
C LYS A 605 -20.94 -21.49 8.91
N ARG A 606 -22.03 -21.75 9.61
CA ARG A 606 -22.20 -21.57 11.06
C ARG A 606 -22.60 -22.86 11.75
N PRO A 607 -22.38 -22.98 13.08
CA PRO A 607 -22.93 -24.09 13.85
C PRO A 607 -24.45 -24.17 13.70
N GLY A 608 -24.96 -25.32 13.27
CA GLY A 608 -26.39 -25.55 13.03
C GLY A 608 -26.82 -25.49 11.56
N ASP A 609 -25.97 -24.96 10.68
CA ASP A 609 -26.23 -24.93 9.24
C ASP A 609 -26.26 -26.35 8.63
N PRO A 610 -27.07 -26.59 7.57
CA PRO A 610 -27.08 -27.85 6.83
C PRO A 610 -25.69 -28.31 6.39
N GLN A 611 -25.42 -29.62 6.47
CA GLN A 611 -24.12 -30.14 6.05
C GLN A 611 -23.93 -30.14 4.53
N ASP A 612 -25.03 -30.26 3.79
CA ASP A 612 -25.12 -30.30 2.33
C ASP A 612 -25.36 -28.93 1.68
N GLY A 613 -25.34 -27.85 2.47
CA GLY A 613 -25.42 -26.50 1.95
C GLY A 613 -24.15 -26.06 1.21
N GLU A 614 -24.29 -24.98 0.42
CA GLU A 614 -23.18 -24.36 -0.28
C GLU A 614 -22.66 -23.17 0.54
N TYR A 615 -21.38 -23.18 0.89
CA TYR A 615 -20.77 -22.21 1.81
C TYR A 615 -19.46 -21.67 1.28
N ARG A 616 -19.06 -20.50 1.79
CA ARG A 616 -17.69 -20.00 1.63
C ARG A 616 -16.70 -21.04 2.16
N PRO A 617 -15.56 -21.26 1.46
CA PRO A 617 -14.54 -22.19 1.94
C PRO A 617 -13.93 -21.68 3.25
N ASP A 618 -13.70 -22.59 4.21
CA ASP A 618 -12.99 -22.27 5.45
C ASP A 618 -11.48 -22.16 5.24
N GLU A 619 -10.97 -22.87 4.24
CA GLU A 619 -9.59 -22.82 3.76
C GLU A 619 -9.51 -22.96 2.25
N PHE A 620 -8.49 -22.33 1.64
CA PHE A 620 -8.25 -22.42 0.20
C PHE A 620 -6.79 -22.10 -0.15
N GLU A 621 -6.34 -22.53 -1.33
CA GLU A 621 -4.99 -22.26 -1.81
C GLU A 621 -4.91 -20.87 -2.46
N VAL A 622 -3.86 -20.12 -2.15
CA VAL A 622 -3.53 -18.82 -2.75
C VAL A 622 -2.12 -18.87 -3.34
N GLY A 623 -1.95 -18.26 -4.50
CA GLY A 623 -0.67 -18.17 -5.19
C GLY A 623 -0.83 -18.23 -6.69
N SER A 624 -1.64 -19.13 -7.24
CA SER A 624 -1.89 -19.22 -8.68
C SER A 624 -2.54 -17.93 -9.23
N ARG A 625 -2.16 -17.53 -10.43
CA ARG A 625 -2.82 -16.45 -11.20
C ARG A 625 -3.81 -17.00 -12.23
N GLU A 626 -3.98 -18.32 -12.33
CA GLU A 626 -4.95 -18.90 -13.26
C GLU A 626 -6.37 -18.47 -12.88
N PHE A 627 -7.10 -17.94 -13.85
CA PHE A 627 -8.40 -17.31 -13.67
C PHE A 627 -9.53 -18.29 -13.96
N ASP A 628 -10.49 -18.36 -13.05
CA ASP A 628 -11.77 -19.04 -13.24
C ASP A 628 -12.81 -18.02 -13.71
N PRO A 629 -13.21 -18.02 -15.00
CA PRO A 629 -14.20 -17.08 -15.52
C PRO A 629 -15.66 -17.45 -15.15
N VAL A 630 -15.88 -18.66 -14.63
CA VAL A 630 -17.22 -19.11 -14.20
C VAL A 630 -17.50 -18.59 -12.80
N LYS A 631 -16.57 -18.83 -11.86
CA LYS A 631 -16.69 -18.30 -10.49
C LYS A 631 -16.23 -16.85 -10.34
N VAL A 632 -15.49 -16.34 -11.33
CA VAL A 632 -14.86 -15.00 -11.37
C VAL A 632 -13.91 -14.82 -10.18
N GLY A 633 -12.70 -15.36 -10.34
CA GLY A 633 -11.63 -15.25 -9.35
C GLY A 633 -10.41 -16.07 -9.74
N LEU A 634 -9.47 -16.21 -8.81
CA LEU A 634 -8.27 -17.02 -9.02
C LEU A 634 -8.55 -18.48 -8.64
N LYS A 635 -7.88 -19.41 -9.31
CA LYS A 635 -7.87 -20.82 -8.96
C LYS A 635 -7.45 -20.97 -7.50
N SER A 636 -8.28 -21.66 -6.71
CA SER A 636 -8.19 -21.72 -5.25
C SER A 636 -8.01 -23.14 -4.69
N SER A 637 -7.79 -24.12 -5.56
CA SER A 637 -7.54 -25.52 -5.18
C SER A 637 -6.79 -26.29 -6.27
N GLY A 638 -6.13 -27.39 -5.89
CA GLY A 638 -5.48 -28.30 -6.83
C GLY A 638 -4.12 -27.81 -7.33
N TYR A 639 -3.35 -27.12 -6.48
CA TYR A 639 -1.94 -26.76 -6.69
C TYR A 639 -1.18 -26.64 -5.36
N GLY A 640 0.15 -26.62 -5.37
CA GLY A 640 0.96 -26.49 -4.14
C GLY A 640 1.02 -25.07 -3.58
N GLY A 641 -0.14 -24.42 -3.36
CA GLY A 641 -0.29 -23.03 -2.94
C GLY A 641 -0.10 -22.76 -1.44
N PHE A 642 -0.14 -21.48 -1.06
CA PHE A 642 -0.26 -21.07 0.34
C PHE A 642 -1.66 -21.39 0.85
N ILE A 643 -1.78 -22.14 1.94
CA ILE A 643 -3.09 -22.46 2.54
C ILE A 643 -3.58 -21.27 3.37
N PHE A 644 -4.57 -20.56 2.84
CA PHE A 644 -5.27 -19.51 3.55
C PHE A 644 -6.32 -20.14 4.46
N LYS A 645 -6.31 -19.77 5.75
CA LYS A 645 -7.30 -20.20 6.75
C LYS A 645 -8.10 -19.01 7.27
N THR A 646 -9.42 -19.16 7.28
CA THR A 646 -10.37 -18.08 7.58
C THR A 646 -10.83 -18.04 9.04
N ASP A 647 -10.38 -18.98 9.87
CA ASP A 647 -10.69 -19.08 11.30
C ASP A 647 -9.68 -18.31 12.19
N ILE A 648 -8.73 -17.62 11.58
CA ILE A 648 -7.71 -16.80 12.26
C ILE A 648 -8.16 -15.33 12.30
N SER A 649 -7.93 -14.63 13.42
CA SER A 649 -8.17 -13.17 13.51
C SER A 649 -7.39 -12.43 12.42
N GLY A 650 -8.02 -11.46 11.75
CA GLY A 650 -7.46 -10.79 10.57
C GLY A 650 -7.77 -11.51 9.24
N ASN A 651 -8.14 -12.80 9.27
CA ASN A 651 -8.44 -13.61 8.09
C ASN A 651 -9.92 -13.97 7.95
N SER A 652 -10.81 -13.49 8.82
CA SER A 652 -12.22 -13.89 8.77
C SER A 652 -12.83 -13.57 7.41
N ASN A 653 -13.54 -14.54 6.85
CA ASN A 653 -14.36 -14.40 5.65
C ASN A 653 -15.85 -14.28 5.96
N ALA A 654 -16.19 -13.93 7.22
CA ALA A 654 -17.56 -13.65 7.62
C ALA A 654 -18.05 -12.29 7.08
N GLY A 655 -19.35 -12.04 7.24
CA GLY A 655 -19.96 -10.76 6.91
C GLY A 655 -20.17 -10.51 5.43
N HIS A 656 -20.66 -9.33 5.09
CA HIS A 656 -21.12 -9.00 3.74
C HIS A 656 -22.13 -10.06 3.24
N ASP A 657 -23.10 -10.39 4.11
CA ASP A 657 -24.09 -11.46 3.87
C ASP A 657 -25.33 -10.94 3.09
N TYR A 658 -25.19 -9.81 2.39
CA TYR A 658 -26.28 -9.20 1.61
C TYR A 658 -26.69 -10.10 0.44
N GLY A 659 -27.98 -10.42 0.36
CA GLY A 659 -28.51 -11.39 -0.62
C GLY A 659 -28.16 -12.85 -0.31
N VAL A 660 -27.55 -13.10 0.85
CA VAL A 660 -27.17 -14.43 1.33
C VAL A 660 -28.04 -14.87 2.51
N LYS A 661 -28.56 -13.90 3.28
CA LYS A 661 -29.53 -14.10 4.36
C LYS A 661 -30.89 -13.54 3.99
N ARG A 662 -31.92 -14.03 4.70
CA ARG A 662 -33.25 -13.43 4.66
C ARG A 662 -33.19 -12.07 5.37
N THR A 663 -33.61 -11.00 4.70
CA THR A 663 -33.55 -9.62 5.20
C THR A 663 -34.85 -8.87 4.91
N ALA A 664 -35.12 -7.74 5.55
CA ALA A 664 -36.25 -6.90 5.19
C ALA A 664 -36.06 -6.20 3.83
N ASP A 665 -37.15 -6.01 3.09
CA ASP A 665 -37.23 -5.24 1.85
C ASP A 665 -37.53 -3.77 2.16
N GLU A 666 -36.53 -2.91 2.00
CA GLU A 666 -36.61 -1.46 2.29
C GLU A 666 -37.04 -0.62 1.07
N SER A 667 -37.41 -1.25 -0.06
CA SER A 667 -37.75 -0.56 -1.30
C SER A 667 -38.98 0.37 -1.22
N ASN A 668 -39.88 0.13 -0.25
CA ASN A 668 -41.08 0.93 -0.02
C ASN A 668 -40.94 1.90 1.18
N GLY A 669 -39.71 2.26 1.56
CA GLY A 669 -39.40 3.14 2.69
C GLY A 669 -38.92 2.38 3.93
N PRO A 670 -38.79 3.07 5.08
CA PRO A 670 -38.27 2.47 6.31
C PRO A 670 -39.14 1.30 6.76
N VAL A 671 -38.52 0.13 6.93
CA VAL A 671 -39.20 -1.06 7.46
C VAL A 671 -39.20 -1.02 8.99
N ASP A 672 -40.31 -1.42 9.60
CA ASP A 672 -40.43 -1.56 11.06
C ASP A 672 -39.32 -2.46 11.61
N GLN A 673 -38.66 -2.04 12.69
CA GLN A 673 -37.57 -2.76 13.35
C GLN A 673 -37.95 -4.22 13.66
N LYS A 674 -39.20 -4.48 14.08
CA LYS A 674 -39.71 -5.81 14.38
C LYS A 674 -39.81 -6.69 13.14
N ILE A 675 -40.18 -6.11 12.00
CA ILE A 675 -40.20 -6.84 10.71
C ILE A 675 -38.77 -7.20 10.30
N LYS A 676 -37.83 -6.26 10.47
CA LYS A 676 -36.40 -6.50 10.21
C LYS A 676 -35.84 -7.64 11.07
N GLU A 677 -36.11 -7.60 12.37
CA GLU A 677 -35.72 -8.66 13.32
C GLU A 677 -36.32 -10.01 12.94
N GLN A 678 -37.61 -10.05 12.59
CA GLN A 678 -38.28 -11.31 12.21
C GLN A 678 -37.83 -11.85 10.84
N CYS A 679 -37.54 -10.99 9.85
CA CYS A 679 -36.96 -11.44 8.60
C CYS A 679 -35.57 -12.04 8.82
N MET A 680 -34.79 -11.50 9.75
CA MET A 680 -33.43 -11.97 10.07
C MET A 680 -33.38 -13.14 11.07
N ASP A 681 -34.51 -13.50 11.68
CA ASP A 681 -34.57 -14.59 12.66
C ASP A 681 -34.52 -15.96 11.97
N GLU A 682 -33.34 -16.57 11.99
CA GLU A 682 -33.05 -17.88 11.41
C GLU A 682 -33.82 -19.03 12.10
N THR A 683 -34.41 -18.81 13.29
CA THR A 683 -35.22 -19.82 14.00
C THR A 683 -36.66 -19.90 13.48
N ILE A 684 -37.13 -18.85 12.80
CA ILE A 684 -38.49 -18.78 12.27
C ILE A 684 -38.52 -19.37 10.86
N LYS A 685 -39.13 -20.57 10.73
CA LYS A 685 -39.43 -21.18 9.43
C LYS A 685 -40.31 -20.26 8.59
N ASP A 686 -40.09 -20.20 7.27
CA ASP A 686 -40.82 -19.31 6.34
C ASP A 686 -42.34 -19.44 6.45
N GLU A 687 -42.83 -20.66 6.68
CA GLU A 687 -44.25 -20.97 6.81
C GLU A 687 -44.89 -20.35 8.06
N LEU A 688 -44.09 -20.07 9.09
CA LEU A 688 -44.50 -19.51 10.37
C LEU A 688 -44.47 -17.97 10.39
N LEU A 689 -43.88 -17.33 9.37
CA LEU A 689 -43.91 -15.88 9.24
C LEU A 689 -45.31 -15.40 8.87
N ASP A 690 -45.79 -14.39 9.59
CA ASP A 690 -47.00 -13.67 9.20
C ASP A 690 -46.86 -13.16 7.76
N LYS A 691 -47.94 -13.26 6.98
CA LYS A 691 -47.92 -12.92 5.56
C LYS A 691 -47.46 -11.48 5.31
N SER A 692 -47.87 -10.53 6.16
CA SER A 692 -47.47 -9.12 6.03
C SER A 692 -45.98 -8.86 6.23
N ILE A 693 -45.30 -9.80 6.90
CA ILE A 693 -43.87 -9.77 7.21
C ILE A 693 -43.11 -10.53 6.13
N ARG A 694 -43.60 -11.71 5.76
CA ARG A 694 -43.08 -12.53 4.66
C ARG A 694 -43.05 -11.77 3.34
N ASP A 695 -44.13 -11.06 3.00
CA ASP A 695 -44.21 -10.25 1.78
C ASP A 695 -43.24 -9.05 1.80
N LYS A 696 -42.68 -8.72 2.97
CA LYS A 696 -41.66 -7.69 3.17
C LYS A 696 -40.27 -8.27 3.44
N CYS A 697 -40.06 -9.59 3.36
CA CYS A 697 -38.74 -10.19 3.48
C CYS A 697 -38.16 -10.52 2.09
N LEU A 698 -36.92 -10.12 1.86
CA LEU A 698 -36.07 -10.63 0.79
C LEU A 698 -35.49 -11.98 1.21
N SER A 699 -35.56 -12.95 0.30
CA SER A 699 -34.98 -14.28 0.51
C SER A 699 -33.52 -14.35 0.03
N PRO A 700 -32.72 -15.30 0.55
CA PRO A 700 -31.40 -15.60 0.00
C PRO A 700 -31.44 -15.91 -1.49
N MET A 701 -30.42 -15.47 -2.24
CA MET A 701 -30.31 -15.74 -3.66
C MET A 701 -30.09 -17.23 -3.92
N SER A 702 -30.91 -17.78 -4.82
CA SER A 702 -30.72 -19.09 -5.42
C SER A 702 -29.40 -19.17 -6.19
N ARG A 703 -28.98 -20.40 -6.52
CA ARG A 703 -27.77 -20.62 -7.33
C ARG A 703 -27.84 -19.91 -8.69
N GLU A 704 -29.01 -19.92 -9.34
CA GLU A 704 -29.19 -19.25 -10.63
C GLU A 704 -29.14 -17.73 -10.51
N GLU A 705 -29.77 -17.15 -9.47
CA GLU A 705 -29.68 -15.70 -9.22
C GLU A 705 -28.23 -15.27 -8.95
N ARG A 706 -27.44 -16.07 -8.23
CA ARG A 706 -26.01 -15.80 -8.02
C ARG A 706 -25.24 -15.79 -9.33
N LEU A 707 -25.49 -16.75 -10.22
CA LEU A 707 -24.88 -16.80 -11.54
C LEU A 707 -25.30 -15.62 -12.42
N ASP A 708 -26.57 -15.23 -12.37
CA ASP A 708 -27.10 -14.06 -13.09
C ASP A 708 -26.42 -12.76 -12.60
N LEU A 709 -26.33 -12.58 -11.28
CA LEU A 709 -25.63 -11.44 -10.70
C LEU A 709 -24.13 -11.43 -11.07
N LEU A 710 -23.47 -12.58 -11.05
CA LEU A 710 -22.07 -12.71 -11.49
C LEU A 710 -21.89 -12.22 -12.92
N GLU A 711 -22.80 -12.58 -13.82
CA GLU A 711 -22.75 -12.16 -15.22
C GLU A 711 -22.82 -10.64 -15.36
N TYR A 712 -23.64 -9.98 -14.54
CA TYR A 712 -23.67 -8.52 -14.46
C TYR A 712 -22.38 -7.92 -13.88
N LEU A 713 -21.84 -8.51 -12.82
CA LEU A 713 -20.59 -8.03 -12.19
C LEU A 713 -19.38 -8.11 -13.13
N LYS A 714 -19.35 -9.04 -14.10
CA LYS A 714 -18.32 -9.07 -15.15
C LYS A 714 -18.33 -7.80 -16.01
N THR A 715 -19.48 -7.16 -16.18
CA THR A 715 -19.65 -5.98 -17.06
C THR A 715 -19.41 -4.64 -16.37
N LEU A 716 -19.21 -4.65 -15.05
CA LEU A 716 -18.78 -3.47 -14.29
C LEU A 716 -17.27 -3.32 -14.42
#